data_AF-A0A6J1X4D9-F1
#
_entry.id   AF-A0A6J1X4D9-F1
#
_cell.length_a   1.000
_cell.length_b   1.000
_cell.length_c   1.000
_cell.angle_alpha   90.00
_cell.angle_beta   90.00
_cell.angle_gamma   90.00
#
_symmetry.space_group_name_H-M   'P 1'
#
loop_
_entity.id
_entity.type
_entity.pdbx_description
1 polymer ?
#
loop_
_entity_poly.entity_id
_entity_poly.type
_entity_poly.pdbx_seq_one_letter_code
_entity_poly.pdbx_strand_id
1 'polypeptide(L)'
;MDINEGTTTDDLWTPYKELVAVVEGYLAHESRGAPYAVHTFESVLRRHKQTFLSLFKNPAKNPASRDEIRRGITEGVNLPSLGRTLLSKELVDEAIIISDMYNVNEYLALELLHTAQRQSPRHPGLPRGLVAILLLYDGRQALVRALKELVMARDGVCWCISAREEIVSYVSRYVDVLMGDGLAASVLDALRRYSLDGELQLLQANRALPPHTYHARLVATINNTRKLLAGVIFAASAQRGLSRDILLRLLSEQTTSPSYGPTGALDEVSLALQMALLYALDLSVLHAREDGEELAKKLPLIQDSDLISVLIDELLPAQAPQTGQGGQSAVEGAGGGGGARALCQLSLGLALAALRRGPHSLQRRPDLLDRGDDLVDAAVDGKVFEYLDEAILSTDFVCKEEYYQRRIHTLITDFIVLMHSKLMEMRVKADEAARAAQAYAAEGLAPPNLRADPAPFSDHLHSSSLGASAIITPAARPGKLLVRQEEVEAMIAALKLIAAVAREDEAACANICENLQWDAVNTMFGLICCHIPLQLKAELCLTLAALGSTPATAGRVWAALEHAQLVSATKDKRALYAELQEVECRIEEYPLSRAFLSLLIALCEAAPLPRALGAGGRFALAVSGLGLVRQRLSASVASVAGCVGAAGARPDPRRHTPTRTDTLRHAPTRTDTLRHAPTRTDTLRHTPTAATARATRK
;
A
#
# COMPACT_ATOMS: atom_id res chain seq x y z
N MET A 1 20.01 20.11 32.88
CA MET A 1 20.23 21.11 31.81
C MET A 1 19.25 22.21 32.08
N ASP A 2 19.75 23.34 32.57
CA ASP A 2 18.94 24.52 32.85
C ASP A 2 18.60 25.20 31.52
N ILE A 3 17.34 25.06 31.09
CA ILE A 3 16.81 25.67 29.87
C ILE A 3 16.16 26.98 30.29
N ASN A 4 16.93 28.06 30.33
CA ASN A 4 16.42 29.39 30.63
C ASN A 4 16.34 30.26 29.36
N GLU A 5 15.14 30.81 29.16
CA GLU A 5 14.77 32.07 28.49
C GLU A 5 15.65 32.60 27.34
N GLY A 6 15.21 32.36 26.11
CA GLY A 6 15.71 33.04 24.92
C GLY A 6 15.33 32.29 23.64
N THR A 7 14.75 33.00 22.68
CA THR A 7 14.52 32.50 21.32
C THR A 7 15.84 32.12 20.65
N THR A 8 16.28 30.86 20.72
CA THR A 8 17.45 30.43 19.92
C THR A 8 17.20 29.07 19.28
N THR A 9 16.87 29.04 18.00
CA THR A 9 17.17 27.84 17.20
C THR A 9 18.69 27.79 17.11
N ASP A 10 19.34 27.11 18.06
CA ASP A 10 20.81 27.08 18.12
C ASP A 10 21.38 26.49 16.82
N ASP A 11 20.70 25.53 16.20
CA ASP A 11 20.98 25.08 14.82
C ASP A 11 19.71 24.51 14.13
N LEU A 12 19.86 23.98 12.91
CA LEU A 12 18.78 23.40 12.09
C LEU A 12 18.59 21.87 12.28
N TRP A 13 19.19 21.26 13.30
CA TRP A 13 19.16 19.80 13.50
C TRP A 13 18.89 19.39 14.95
N THR A 14 19.75 19.82 15.87
CA THR A 14 19.70 19.49 17.30
C THR A 14 18.33 19.74 17.95
N PRO A 15 17.69 20.93 17.82
CA PRO A 15 16.41 21.17 18.47
C PRO A 15 15.29 20.30 17.90
N TYR A 16 15.39 19.89 16.63
CA TYR A 16 14.39 19.00 16.01
C TYR A 16 14.57 17.53 16.45
N LYS A 17 15.81 17.10 16.68
CA LYS A 17 16.09 15.77 17.26
C LYS A 17 15.64 15.68 18.72
N GLU A 18 15.85 16.74 19.49
CA GLU A 18 15.36 16.82 20.86
C GLU A 18 13.83 16.84 20.90
N LEU A 19 13.19 17.64 20.04
CA LEU A 19 11.74 17.71 19.92
C LEU A 19 11.11 16.35 19.64
N VAL A 20 11.60 15.61 18.63
CA VAL A 20 11.03 14.30 18.30
C VAL A 20 11.25 13.29 19.42
N ALA A 21 12.41 13.31 20.08
CA ALA A 21 12.69 12.43 21.22
C ALA A 21 11.79 12.74 22.42
N VAL A 22 11.50 14.03 22.69
CA VAL A 22 10.56 14.45 23.72
C VAL A 22 9.14 13.99 23.36
N VAL A 23 8.68 14.22 22.13
CA VAL A 23 7.35 13.80 21.69
C VAL A 23 7.19 12.27 21.79
N GLU A 24 8.09 11.49 21.21
CA GLU A 24 8.05 10.02 21.28
C GLU A 24 8.12 9.52 22.73
N GLY A 25 8.97 10.15 23.57
CA GLY A 25 9.10 9.80 24.98
C GLY A 25 7.80 9.99 25.78
N TYR A 26 7.11 11.10 25.58
CA TYR A 26 5.86 11.41 26.29
C TYR A 26 4.64 10.63 25.77
N LEU A 27 4.61 10.29 24.47
CA LEU A 27 3.50 9.57 23.86
C LEU A 27 3.61 8.04 24.03
N ALA A 28 4.80 7.49 24.24
CA ALA A 28 5.01 6.02 24.34
C ALA A 28 4.88 5.44 25.76
N HIS A 29 4.85 6.25 26.82
CA HIS A 29 4.94 5.76 28.21
C HIS A 29 3.65 5.99 29.02
N GLU A 30 2.91 4.90 29.28
CA GLU A 30 1.69 4.94 30.12
C GLU A 30 1.95 5.14 31.62
N SER A 31 3.11 4.74 32.17
CA SER A 31 3.24 4.56 33.64
C SER A 31 4.53 5.08 34.27
N ARG A 32 4.34 5.95 35.28
CA ARG A 32 5.18 6.28 36.46
C ARG A 32 6.65 6.70 36.30
N GLY A 33 7.20 6.75 35.09
CA GLY A 33 8.63 7.01 34.89
C GLY A 33 9.02 8.21 34.03
N ALA A 34 8.13 9.15 33.71
CA ALA A 34 8.57 10.37 33.01
C ALA A 34 9.41 11.22 33.99
N PRO A 35 10.71 11.46 33.75
CA PRO A 35 11.55 12.29 34.63
C PRO A 35 11.25 13.80 34.50
N TYR A 36 10.19 14.17 33.78
CA TYR A 36 9.94 15.55 33.35
C TYR A 36 8.48 15.97 33.62
N ALA A 37 8.29 17.14 34.22
CA ALA A 37 6.98 17.71 34.51
C ALA A 37 6.22 18.01 33.20
N VAL A 38 4.88 17.83 33.18
CA VAL A 38 4.02 18.14 32.01
C VAL A 38 4.29 19.55 31.48
N HIS A 39 4.56 20.52 32.36
CA HIS A 39 4.93 21.89 32.00
C HIS A 39 6.16 21.98 31.07
N THR A 40 7.14 21.08 31.18
CA THR A 40 8.31 21.06 30.30
C THR A 40 7.95 20.59 28.89
N PHE A 41 7.01 19.66 28.76
CA PHE A 41 6.48 19.24 27.46
C PHE A 41 5.74 20.38 26.78
N GLU A 42 4.88 21.09 27.52
CA GLU A 42 4.17 22.25 27.00
C GLU A 42 5.08 23.39 26.56
N SER A 43 6.13 23.69 27.33
CA SER A 43 7.05 24.77 27.01
C SER A 43 7.86 24.47 25.74
N VAL A 44 8.30 23.22 25.56
CA VAL A 44 8.97 22.76 24.34
C VAL A 44 8.05 22.88 23.13
N LEU A 45 6.80 22.40 23.22
CA LEU A 45 5.85 22.51 22.12
C LEU A 45 5.53 23.97 21.77
N ARG A 46 5.31 24.82 22.78
CA ARG A 46 5.07 26.27 22.57
C ARG A 46 6.22 26.95 21.81
N ARG A 47 7.47 26.58 22.08
CA ARG A 47 8.66 27.12 21.38
C ARG A 47 8.65 26.78 19.89
N HIS A 48 8.14 25.61 19.50
CA HIS A 48 8.14 25.13 18.13
C HIS A 48 6.87 25.42 17.33
N LYS A 49 5.88 26.10 17.92
CA LYS A 49 4.60 26.44 17.26
C LYS A 49 4.80 27.10 15.90
N GLN A 50 5.59 28.18 15.84
CA GLN A 50 5.84 28.90 14.59
C GLN A 50 6.62 28.06 13.58
N THR A 51 7.56 27.22 14.03
CA THR A 51 8.32 26.31 13.17
C THR A 51 7.41 25.32 12.45
N PHE A 52 6.36 24.81 13.11
CA PHE A 52 5.37 23.94 12.47
C PHE A 52 4.47 24.69 11.47
N LEU A 53 4.15 25.96 11.71
CA LEU A 53 3.35 26.75 10.78
C LEU A 53 4.16 27.21 9.56
N SER A 54 5.47 27.37 9.70
CA SER A 54 6.38 27.80 8.63
C SER A 54 7.31 26.68 8.15
N LEU A 55 6.75 25.50 7.81
CA LEU A 55 7.55 24.33 7.42
C LEU A 55 8.56 24.66 6.31
N PHE A 56 9.82 24.32 6.61
CA PHE A 56 11.01 24.55 5.78
C PHE A 56 11.27 26.01 5.40
N LYS A 57 10.64 26.98 6.08
CA LYS A 57 10.96 28.39 5.98
C LYS A 57 11.84 28.77 7.16
N ASN A 58 13.07 29.17 6.86
CA ASN A 58 14.04 29.63 7.83
C ASN A 58 14.24 31.15 7.71
N PRO A 59 14.81 31.83 8.73
CA PRO A 59 15.27 33.20 8.59
C PRO A 59 16.19 33.32 7.37
N ALA A 60 15.90 34.28 6.49
CA ALA A 60 16.63 34.45 5.25
C ALA A 60 18.06 35.00 5.48
N LYS A 61 18.89 34.90 4.44
CA LYS A 61 20.22 35.52 4.41
C LYS A 61 20.16 37.01 4.71
N ASN A 62 21.13 37.52 5.46
CA ASN A 62 21.20 38.94 5.82
C ASN A 62 22.61 39.48 5.54
N PRO A 63 22.75 40.56 4.73
CA PRO A 63 24.07 41.10 4.41
C PRO A 63 24.86 41.55 5.65
N ALA A 64 24.18 42.03 6.69
CA ALA A 64 24.83 42.43 7.93
C ALA A 64 25.45 41.23 8.67
N SER A 65 24.73 40.10 8.77
CA SER A 65 25.27 38.87 9.37
C SER A 65 26.41 38.30 8.53
N ARG A 66 26.31 38.40 7.20
CA ARG A 66 27.36 37.97 6.28
C ARG A 66 28.66 38.74 6.47
N ASP A 67 28.58 40.06 6.61
CA ASP A 67 29.75 40.91 6.81
C ASP A 67 30.37 40.70 8.20
N GLU A 68 29.55 40.46 9.22
CA GLU A 68 30.03 40.12 10.56
C GLU A 68 30.75 38.77 10.60
N ILE A 69 30.22 37.74 9.93
CA ILE A 69 30.87 36.43 9.85
C ILE A 69 32.17 36.50 9.04
N ARG A 70 32.25 37.35 8.00
CA ARG A 70 33.49 37.63 7.28
C ARG A 70 34.54 38.32 8.15
N ARG A 71 34.13 39.31 8.96
CA ARG A 71 35.01 39.93 9.98
C ARG A 71 35.41 38.96 11.09
N GLY A 72 34.64 37.88 11.28
CA GLY A 72 34.94 36.77 12.17
C GLY A 72 36.30 36.10 12.00
N ILE A 73 36.92 36.22 10.82
CA ILE A 73 38.27 35.70 10.55
C ILE A 73 39.32 36.51 11.32
N THR A 74 39.13 37.82 11.48
CA THR A 74 40.10 38.74 12.07
C THR A 74 39.72 39.24 13.46
N GLU A 75 38.44 39.53 13.68
CA GLU A 75 37.92 40.16 14.91
C GLU A 75 37.24 39.14 15.85
N GLY A 76 36.91 37.95 15.33
CA GLY A 76 36.10 36.93 16.02
C GLY A 76 34.61 37.30 16.09
N VAL A 77 33.74 36.29 16.10
CA VAL A 77 32.28 36.43 16.16
C VAL A 77 31.78 36.01 17.53
N ASN A 78 30.78 36.71 18.06
CA ASN A 78 30.09 36.27 19.28
C ASN A 78 29.00 35.26 18.90
N LEU A 79 29.27 33.97 19.17
CA LEU A 79 28.27 32.91 19.00
C LEU A 79 27.46 32.72 20.29
N PRO A 80 26.14 32.47 20.20
CA PRO A 80 25.30 32.23 21.38
C PRO A 80 25.78 31.06 22.24
N SER A 81 26.32 30.03 21.60
CA SER A 81 26.69 28.75 22.21
C SER A 81 28.14 28.70 22.73
N LEU A 82 29.05 29.53 22.18
CA LEU A 82 30.50 29.45 22.42
C LEU A 82 31.16 30.78 22.82
N GLY A 83 30.44 31.91 22.82
CA GLY A 83 31.02 33.23 23.05
C GLY A 83 31.89 33.71 21.88
N ARG A 84 32.85 34.61 22.15
CA ARG A 84 33.71 35.20 21.09
C ARG A 84 34.70 34.17 20.56
N THR A 85 34.57 33.78 19.29
CA THR A 85 35.41 32.77 18.63
C THR A 85 35.98 33.28 17.31
N LEU A 86 37.27 32.99 17.07
CA LEU A 86 37.91 33.25 15.77
C LEU A 86 37.56 32.13 14.81
N LEU A 87 37.07 32.50 13.62
CA LEU A 87 36.63 31.55 12.60
C LEU A 87 37.74 31.32 11.56
N SER A 88 37.89 30.07 11.10
CA SER A 88 38.77 29.79 9.97
C SER A 88 38.14 30.25 8.65
N LYS A 89 38.98 30.61 7.67
CA LYS A 89 38.51 31.01 6.35
C LYS A 89 37.64 29.94 5.69
N GLU A 90 38.04 28.68 5.80
CA GLU A 90 37.29 27.53 5.26
C GLU A 90 35.87 27.42 5.86
N LEU A 91 35.74 27.64 7.17
CA LEU A 91 34.44 27.57 7.86
C LEU A 91 33.51 28.72 7.43
N VAL A 92 34.06 29.91 7.25
CA VAL A 92 33.31 31.08 6.74
C VAL A 92 32.84 30.86 5.30
N ASP A 93 33.72 30.35 4.44
CA ASP A 93 33.41 30.07 3.05
C ASP A 93 32.31 28.97 2.95
N GLU A 94 32.41 27.90 3.74
CA GLU A 94 31.36 26.86 3.81
C GLU A 94 30.02 27.39 4.32
N ALA A 95 30.03 28.24 5.36
CA ALA A 95 28.80 28.83 5.92
C ALA A 95 28.09 29.70 4.87
N ILE A 96 28.86 30.47 4.10
CA ILE A 96 28.37 31.29 3.00
C ILE A 96 27.76 30.41 1.89
N ILE A 97 28.42 29.31 1.50
CA ILE A 97 27.90 28.39 0.47
C ILE A 97 26.55 27.80 0.89
N ILE A 98 26.44 27.31 2.13
CA ILE A 98 25.19 26.74 2.65
C ILE A 98 24.09 27.81 2.74
N SER A 99 24.44 29.02 3.18
CA SER A 99 23.54 30.17 3.22
C SER A 99 22.99 30.53 1.84
N ASP A 100 23.85 30.60 0.82
CA ASP A 100 23.45 30.91 -0.56
C ASP A 100 22.60 29.78 -1.16
N MET A 101 22.93 28.52 -0.88
CA MET A 101 22.22 27.36 -1.43
C MET A 101 20.80 27.21 -0.89
N TYR A 102 20.59 27.37 0.42
CA TYR A 102 19.26 27.19 1.05
C TYR A 102 18.57 28.50 1.44
N ASN A 103 19.14 29.65 1.08
CA ASN A 103 18.66 30.97 1.48
C ASN A 103 18.41 31.07 2.99
N VAL A 104 19.37 30.59 3.79
CA VAL A 104 19.31 30.60 5.27
C VAL A 104 20.25 31.64 5.84
N ASN A 105 19.92 32.18 7.01
CA ASN A 105 20.79 33.09 7.73
C ASN A 105 22.17 32.48 7.99
N GLU A 106 23.22 33.28 7.82
CA GLU A 106 24.61 32.84 7.91
C GLU A 106 24.98 32.29 9.30
N TYR A 107 24.38 32.79 10.39
CA TYR A 107 24.62 32.23 11.74
C TYR A 107 24.05 30.80 11.88
N LEU A 108 22.86 30.54 11.32
CA LEU A 108 22.27 29.20 11.35
C LEU A 108 23.08 28.22 10.51
N ALA A 109 23.61 28.65 9.36
CA ALA A 109 24.51 27.85 8.55
C ALA A 109 25.82 27.55 9.30
N LEU A 110 26.36 28.54 10.01
CA LEU A 110 27.58 28.40 10.81
C LEU A 110 27.39 27.43 11.99
N GLU A 111 26.30 27.54 12.76
CA GLU A 111 26.01 26.62 13.86
C GLU A 111 25.75 25.19 13.35
N LEU A 112 25.06 25.03 12.22
CA LEU A 112 24.88 23.72 11.58
C LEU A 112 26.24 23.09 11.20
N LEU A 113 27.21 23.88 10.75
CA LEU A 113 28.57 23.39 10.45
C LEU A 113 29.34 22.99 11.72
N HIS A 114 29.17 23.71 12.83
CA HIS A 114 29.74 23.30 14.13
C HIS A 114 29.15 21.97 14.58
N THR A 115 27.84 21.77 14.44
CA THR A 115 27.18 20.50 14.73
C THR A 115 27.67 19.41 13.78
N ALA A 116 27.85 19.70 12.50
CA ALA A 116 28.43 18.77 11.53
C ALA A 116 29.87 18.35 11.89
N GLN A 117 30.69 19.28 12.39
CA GLN A 117 32.03 18.98 12.88
C GLN A 117 31.99 17.99 14.05
N ARG A 118 31.05 18.17 15.00
CA ARG A 118 30.85 17.24 16.13
C ARG A 118 30.35 15.86 15.68
N GLN A 119 29.54 15.81 14.61
CA GLN A 119 28.99 14.57 14.06
C GLN A 119 29.94 13.88 13.05
N SER A 120 30.99 14.55 12.58
CA SER A 120 31.96 14.02 11.60
C SER A 120 32.49 12.60 11.92
N PRO A 121 32.79 12.23 13.18
CA PRO A 121 33.22 10.87 13.51
C PRO A 121 32.21 9.77 13.14
N ARG A 122 30.91 10.09 13.06
CA ARG A 122 29.84 9.16 12.66
C ARG A 122 29.67 9.04 11.14
N HIS A 123 30.37 9.89 10.38
CA HIS A 123 30.28 10.00 8.93
C HIS A 123 31.68 9.94 8.31
N PRO A 124 32.39 8.80 8.44
CA PRO A 124 33.77 8.70 7.99
C PRO A 124 33.87 8.92 6.47
N GLY A 125 34.89 9.69 6.07
CA GLY A 125 35.20 9.98 4.66
C GLY A 125 34.36 11.09 4.02
N LEU A 126 33.47 11.77 4.76
CA LEU A 126 32.72 12.92 4.26
C LEU A 126 33.32 14.25 4.72
N PRO A 127 33.41 15.27 3.83
CA PRO A 127 33.76 16.62 4.23
C PRO A 127 32.65 17.24 5.10
N ARG A 128 33.03 18.15 5.99
CA ARG A 128 32.13 18.82 6.95
C ARG A 128 30.89 19.41 6.27
N GLY A 129 31.04 20.11 5.15
CA GLY A 129 29.92 20.69 4.40
C GLY A 129 28.88 19.66 3.94
N LEU A 130 29.30 18.47 3.46
CA LEU A 130 28.35 17.42 3.08
C LEU A 130 27.66 16.79 4.30
N VAL A 131 28.36 16.67 5.43
CA VAL A 131 27.75 16.23 6.69
C VAL A 131 26.67 17.22 7.12
N ALA A 132 26.92 18.53 7.03
CA ALA A 132 25.92 19.57 7.36
C ALA A 132 24.66 19.44 6.49
N ILE A 133 24.80 19.15 5.20
CA ILE A 133 23.66 18.93 4.30
C ILE A 133 22.85 17.70 4.72
N LEU A 134 23.52 16.57 5.03
CA LEU A 134 22.83 15.38 5.52
C LEU A 134 22.07 15.64 6.83
N LEU A 135 22.67 16.40 7.75
CA LEU A 135 22.01 16.79 9.00
C LEU A 135 20.82 17.72 8.77
N LEU A 136 20.90 18.64 7.80
CA LEU A 136 19.76 19.50 7.44
C LEU A 136 18.54 18.66 7.02
N TYR A 137 18.74 17.68 6.14
CA TYR A 137 17.67 16.79 5.69
C TYR A 137 17.14 15.87 6.80
N ASP A 138 18.02 15.33 7.65
CA ASP A 138 17.61 14.56 8.84
C ASP A 138 16.81 15.43 9.84
N GLY A 139 17.20 16.69 10.01
CA GLY A 139 16.52 17.66 10.87
C GLY A 139 15.12 17.98 10.37
N ARG A 140 14.98 18.24 9.06
CA ARG A 140 13.67 18.40 8.40
C ARG A 140 12.79 17.18 8.61
N GLN A 141 13.33 15.97 8.42
CA GLN A 141 12.60 14.73 8.65
C GLN A 141 12.16 14.59 10.11
N ALA A 142 13.02 14.91 11.08
CA ALA A 142 12.72 14.83 12.51
C ALA A 142 11.60 15.80 12.91
N LEU A 143 11.61 17.03 12.39
CA LEU A 143 10.56 18.01 12.63
C LEU A 143 9.19 17.50 12.14
N VAL A 144 9.12 16.98 10.91
CA VAL A 144 7.87 16.47 10.36
C VAL A 144 7.44 15.18 11.08
N ARG A 145 8.38 14.32 11.51
CA ARG A 145 8.05 13.15 12.32
C ARG A 145 7.38 13.55 13.63
N ALA A 146 7.96 14.50 14.37
CA ALA A 146 7.35 15.01 15.60
C ALA A 146 5.94 15.57 15.34
N LEU A 147 5.76 16.33 14.25
CA LEU A 147 4.46 16.85 13.86
C LEU A 147 3.44 15.72 13.59
N LYS A 148 3.84 14.69 12.83
CA LYS A 148 2.98 13.55 12.54
C LYS A 148 2.55 12.85 13.82
N GLU A 149 3.48 12.56 14.73
CA GLU A 149 3.17 11.90 16.00
C GLU A 149 2.20 12.72 16.87
N LEU A 150 2.35 14.05 16.91
CA LEU A 150 1.42 14.94 17.61
C LEU A 150 0.01 14.90 16.99
N VAL A 151 -0.10 14.91 15.66
CA VAL A 151 -1.40 14.84 14.98
C VAL A 151 -2.04 13.46 15.14
N MET A 152 -1.24 12.38 15.12
CA MET A 152 -1.71 11.02 15.44
C MET A 152 -2.21 10.92 16.88
N ALA A 153 -1.57 11.62 17.83
CA ALA A 153 -1.93 11.63 19.24
C ALA A 153 -3.19 12.43 19.59
N ARG A 154 -3.75 13.18 18.63
CA ARG A 154 -4.97 13.97 18.83
C ARG A 154 -6.18 13.06 19.02
N ASP A 155 -7.05 13.41 19.96
CA ASP A 155 -8.33 12.73 20.17
C ASP A 155 -9.30 12.92 19.00
N GLY A 156 -9.78 11.80 18.46
CA GLY A 156 -10.65 11.79 17.29
C GLY A 156 -11.42 10.51 17.08
N VAL A 157 -11.77 10.28 15.81
CA VAL A 157 -12.70 9.22 15.39
C VAL A 157 -12.04 7.85 15.30
N CYS A 158 -10.86 7.77 14.69
CA CYS A 158 -10.35 6.50 14.18
C CYS A 158 -9.51 5.70 15.18
N TRP A 159 -8.77 6.38 16.06
CA TRP A 159 -7.92 5.73 17.05
C TRP A 159 -7.66 6.60 18.27
N CYS A 160 -7.23 5.96 19.35
CA CYS A 160 -6.73 6.59 20.55
C CYS A 160 -5.35 6.02 20.86
N ILE A 161 -4.45 6.85 21.39
CA ILE A 161 -3.13 6.40 21.82
C ILE A 161 -3.12 6.06 23.31
N SER A 162 -2.30 5.08 23.67
CA SER A 162 -2.01 4.66 25.04
C SER A 162 -1.07 5.65 25.74
N ALA A 163 -1.58 6.84 26.09
CA ALA A 163 -0.83 7.89 26.79
C ALA A 163 -1.67 8.50 27.93
N ARG A 164 -1.05 9.32 28.79
CA ARG A 164 -1.76 9.99 29.89
C ARG A 164 -2.78 10.98 29.34
N GLU A 165 -4.00 10.95 29.87
CA GLU A 165 -5.13 11.79 29.42
C GLU A 165 -4.80 13.29 29.43
N GLU A 166 -4.08 13.79 30.45
CA GLU A 166 -3.64 15.18 30.52
C GLU A 166 -2.77 15.60 29.31
N ILE A 167 -1.87 14.70 28.87
CA ILE A 167 -0.99 14.93 27.71
C ILE A 167 -1.82 14.91 26.44
N VAL A 168 -2.68 13.91 26.27
CA VAL A 168 -3.52 13.75 25.08
C VAL A 168 -4.47 14.95 24.93
N SER A 169 -5.07 15.42 26.03
CA SER A 169 -5.92 16.61 26.09
C SER A 169 -5.16 17.88 25.69
N TYR A 170 -3.93 18.05 26.22
CA TYR A 170 -3.08 19.17 25.84
C TYR A 170 -2.68 19.13 24.36
N VAL A 171 -2.19 17.98 23.87
CA VAL A 171 -1.79 17.77 22.47
C VAL A 171 -2.98 18.03 21.55
N SER A 172 -4.17 17.54 21.90
CA SER A 172 -5.39 17.77 21.12
C SER A 172 -5.69 19.25 20.99
N ARG A 173 -5.67 20.01 22.09
CA ARG A 173 -5.87 21.47 22.06
C ARG A 173 -4.77 22.19 21.27
N TYR A 174 -3.52 21.76 21.42
CA TYR A 174 -2.38 22.35 20.72
C TYR A 174 -2.48 22.14 19.20
N VAL A 175 -2.82 20.92 18.76
CA VAL A 175 -3.04 20.59 17.35
C VAL A 175 -4.27 21.30 16.79
N ASP A 176 -5.36 21.42 17.57
CA ASP A 176 -6.54 22.19 17.15
C ASP A 176 -6.18 23.65 16.82
N VAL A 177 -5.37 24.29 17.67
CA VAL A 177 -4.87 25.65 17.43
C VAL A 177 -3.97 25.70 16.20
N LEU A 178 -3.05 24.74 16.04
CA LEU A 178 -2.20 24.69 14.85
C LEU A 178 -3.01 24.53 13.54
N MET A 179 -4.03 23.66 13.55
CA MET A 179 -4.92 23.45 12.41
C MET A 179 -5.73 24.71 12.10
N GLY A 180 -6.24 25.40 13.13
CA GLY A 180 -6.91 26.70 12.98
C GLY A 180 -6.00 27.80 12.43
N ASP A 181 -4.71 27.78 12.80
CA ASP A 181 -3.69 28.71 12.31
C ASP A 181 -3.16 28.37 10.90
N GLY A 182 -3.73 27.36 10.22
CA GLY A 182 -3.42 27.04 8.82
C GLY A 182 -2.33 25.97 8.61
N LEU A 183 -2.07 25.10 9.59
CA LEU A 183 -1.08 24.02 9.47
C LEU A 183 -1.29 23.14 8.22
N ALA A 184 -2.53 22.74 7.93
CA ALA A 184 -2.82 21.86 6.79
C ALA A 184 -2.43 22.50 5.44
N ALA A 185 -2.71 23.79 5.25
CA ALA A 185 -2.28 24.53 4.06
C ALA A 185 -0.75 24.58 3.98
N SER A 186 -0.07 24.84 5.10
CA SER A 186 1.39 24.88 5.17
C SER A 186 2.04 23.53 4.80
N VAL A 187 1.44 22.42 5.26
CA VAL A 187 1.90 21.06 4.92
C VAL A 187 1.70 20.75 3.43
N LEU A 188 0.54 21.09 2.85
CA LEU A 188 0.30 20.92 1.40
C LEU A 188 1.26 21.79 0.56
N ASP A 189 1.50 23.04 0.98
CA ASP A 189 2.47 23.92 0.33
C ASP A 189 3.91 23.39 0.48
N ALA A 190 4.24 22.77 1.61
CA ALA A 190 5.53 22.11 1.81
C ALA A 190 5.67 20.89 0.89
N LEU A 191 4.65 20.04 0.77
CA LEU A 191 4.63 18.88 -0.15
C LEU A 191 4.84 19.29 -1.61
N ARG A 192 4.20 20.38 -2.04
CA ARG A 192 4.36 20.92 -3.41
C ARG A 192 5.76 21.49 -3.65
N ARG A 193 6.31 22.24 -2.68
CA ARG A 193 7.64 22.86 -2.81
C ARG A 193 8.79 21.86 -2.67
N TYR A 194 8.64 20.84 -1.83
CA TYR A 194 9.68 19.89 -1.46
C TYR A 194 9.58 18.60 -2.28
N SER A 195 10.01 18.64 -3.55
CA SER A 195 10.02 17.49 -4.46
C SER A 195 11.38 16.79 -4.50
N LEU A 196 11.37 15.47 -4.76
CA LEU A 196 12.63 14.71 -4.88
C LEU A 196 13.51 15.29 -5.99
N ASP A 197 12.92 15.54 -7.17
CA ASP A 197 13.63 16.06 -8.33
C ASP A 197 14.17 17.47 -8.08
N GLY A 198 13.39 18.34 -7.45
CA GLY A 198 13.81 19.71 -7.13
C GLY A 198 15.00 19.74 -6.17
N GLU A 199 14.96 18.92 -5.12
CA GLU A 199 16.06 18.85 -4.14
C GLU A 199 17.32 18.21 -4.75
N LEU A 200 17.18 17.16 -5.56
CA LEU A 200 18.32 16.54 -6.25
C LEU A 200 18.96 17.49 -7.28
N GLN A 201 18.16 18.25 -8.03
CA GLN A 201 18.66 19.28 -8.95
C GLN A 201 19.42 20.38 -8.21
N LEU A 202 18.90 20.84 -7.07
CA LEU A 202 19.57 21.83 -6.23
C LEU A 202 20.94 21.35 -5.75
N LEU A 203 21.03 20.09 -5.31
CA LEU A 203 22.29 19.49 -4.88
C LEU A 203 23.27 19.27 -6.04
N GLN A 204 22.77 18.86 -7.21
CA GLN A 204 23.58 18.71 -8.42
C GLN A 204 24.18 20.04 -8.87
N ALA A 205 23.36 21.10 -8.93
CA ALA A 205 23.79 22.44 -9.33
C ALA A 205 24.92 22.98 -8.45
N ASN A 206 24.90 22.65 -7.15
CA ASN A 206 25.89 23.10 -6.18
C ASN A 206 27.01 22.07 -5.90
N ARG A 207 27.12 21.01 -6.72
CA ARG A 207 28.12 19.91 -6.55
C ARG A 207 28.12 19.30 -5.15
N ALA A 208 26.95 19.24 -4.54
CA ALA A 208 26.72 18.83 -3.16
C ALA A 208 26.15 17.39 -3.04
N LEU A 209 26.25 16.59 -4.11
CA LEU A 209 25.82 15.21 -4.06
C LEU A 209 26.83 14.34 -3.30
N PRO A 210 26.38 13.56 -2.30
CA PRO A 210 27.26 12.68 -1.57
C PRO A 210 27.59 11.40 -2.37
N PRO A 211 28.63 10.64 -1.99
CA PRO A 211 28.96 9.36 -2.58
C PRO A 211 27.80 8.34 -2.51
N HIS A 212 27.85 7.30 -3.35
CA HIS A 212 26.74 6.36 -3.61
C HIS A 212 26.07 5.78 -2.35
N THR A 213 26.84 5.43 -1.31
CA THR A 213 26.29 4.88 -0.05
C THR A 213 25.39 5.89 0.69
N TYR A 214 25.83 7.14 0.78
CA TYR A 214 25.10 8.22 1.42
C TYR A 214 24.02 8.81 0.51
N HIS A 215 24.19 8.72 -0.81
CA HIS A 215 23.19 9.13 -1.79
C HIS A 215 21.87 8.37 -1.63
N ALA A 216 21.94 7.03 -1.54
CA ALA A 216 20.75 6.21 -1.31
C ALA A 216 20.03 6.58 0.00
N ARG A 217 20.79 6.85 1.07
CA ARG A 217 20.25 7.30 2.37
C ARG A 217 19.58 8.67 2.27
N LEU A 218 20.21 9.61 1.57
CA LEU A 218 19.66 10.95 1.34
C LEU A 218 18.34 10.90 0.57
N VAL A 219 18.30 10.16 -0.54
CA VAL A 219 17.07 9.94 -1.32
C VAL A 219 15.97 9.33 -0.45
N ALA A 220 16.31 8.33 0.37
CA ALA A 220 15.37 7.74 1.31
C ALA A 220 14.87 8.75 2.35
N THR A 221 15.73 9.60 2.91
CA THR A 221 15.35 10.67 3.84
C THR A 221 14.40 11.69 3.20
N ILE A 222 14.67 12.11 1.97
CA ILE A 222 13.80 13.05 1.23
C ILE A 222 12.41 12.42 1.00
N ASN A 223 12.38 11.20 0.46
CA ASN A 223 11.14 10.47 0.22
C ASN A 223 10.37 10.21 1.52
N ASN A 224 11.04 9.79 2.58
CA ASN A 224 10.41 9.57 3.89
C ASN A 224 9.87 10.88 4.48
N THR A 225 10.53 12.01 4.27
CA THR A 225 10.00 13.32 4.71
C THR A 225 8.71 13.66 3.96
N ARG A 226 8.64 13.43 2.64
CA ARG A 226 7.42 13.61 1.85
C ARG A 226 6.29 12.68 2.34
N LYS A 227 6.59 11.42 2.61
CA LYS A 227 5.63 10.45 3.18
C LYS A 227 5.10 10.90 4.54
N LEU A 228 5.98 11.38 5.42
CA LEU A 228 5.57 11.91 6.73
C LEU A 228 4.65 13.14 6.59
N LEU A 229 4.93 14.05 5.66
CA LEU A 229 4.06 15.21 5.39
C LEU A 229 2.67 14.77 4.90
N ALA A 230 2.59 13.83 3.97
CA ALA A 230 1.29 13.28 3.55
C ALA A 230 0.59 12.55 4.71
N GLY A 231 1.36 11.84 5.53
CA GLY A 231 0.88 11.22 6.77
C GLY A 231 0.29 12.21 7.78
N VAL A 232 0.77 13.46 7.84
CA VAL A 232 0.17 14.52 8.68
C VAL A 232 -1.24 14.87 8.19
N ILE A 233 -1.42 15.05 6.87
CA ILE A 233 -2.74 15.34 6.28
C ILE A 233 -3.70 14.16 6.48
N PHE A 234 -3.22 12.94 6.24
CA PHE A 234 -3.96 11.71 6.51
C PHE A 234 -4.41 11.63 7.98
N ALA A 235 -3.48 11.79 8.93
CA ALA A 235 -3.78 11.71 10.35
C ALA A 235 -4.78 12.79 10.80
N ALA A 236 -4.62 14.02 10.31
CA ALA A 236 -5.53 15.11 10.60
C ALA A 236 -6.95 14.81 10.10
N SER A 237 -7.06 14.30 8.86
CA SER A 237 -8.33 13.95 8.24
C SER A 237 -9.02 12.78 8.95
N ALA A 238 -8.30 11.68 9.20
CA ALA A 238 -8.86 10.51 9.86
C ALA A 238 -9.37 10.80 11.28
N GLN A 239 -8.74 11.74 12.01
CA GLN A 239 -9.19 12.06 13.37
C GLN A 239 -10.36 13.04 13.44
N ARG A 240 -10.37 14.11 12.63
CA ARG A 240 -11.40 15.18 12.72
C ARG A 240 -11.82 15.77 11.37
N GLY A 241 -11.49 15.14 10.26
CA GLY A 241 -11.74 15.64 8.91
C GLY A 241 -10.86 16.85 8.53
N LEU A 242 -11.19 17.46 7.39
CA LEU A 242 -10.50 18.63 6.83
C LEU A 242 -11.46 19.81 6.67
N SER A 243 -10.96 21.03 6.84
CA SER A 243 -11.76 22.24 6.58
C SER A 243 -12.12 22.34 5.09
N ARG A 244 -13.20 23.07 4.76
CA ARG A 244 -13.71 23.27 3.40
C ARG A 244 -12.59 23.56 2.39
N ASP A 245 -11.79 24.59 2.65
CA ASP A 245 -10.78 25.06 1.70
C ASP A 245 -9.69 24.02 1.44
N ILE A 246 -9.27 23.30 2.49
CA ILE A 246 -8.26 22.26 2.40
C ILE A 246 -8.82 21.03 1.69
N LEU A 247 -10.06 20.64 1.99
CA LEU A 247 -10.74 19.52 1.35
C LEU A 247 -10.91 19.75 -0.16
N LEU A 248 -11.41 20.92 -0.55
CA LEU A 248 -11.60 21.29 -1.97
C LEU A 248 -10.27 21.40 -2.70
N ARG A 249 -9.24 21.99 -2.06
CA ARG A 249 -7.90 22.02 -2.62
C ARG A 249 -7.36 20.61 -2.85
N LEU A 250 -7.44 19.74 -1.85
CA LEU A 250 -6.94 18.37 -1.95
C LEU A 250 -7.70 17.57 -3.01
N LEU A 251 -9.02 17.76 -3.08
CA LEU A 251 -9.87 17.16 -4.10
C LEU A 251 -9.43 17.60 -5.50
N SER A 252 -9.20 18.90 -5.71
CA SER A 252 -8.74 19.43 -7.01
C SER A 252 -7.36 18.87 -7.40
N GLU A 253 -6.43 18.75 -6.44
CA GLU A 253 -5.08 18.23 -6.69
C GLU A 253 -5.10 16.73 -7.04
N GLN A 254 -5.87 15.90 -6.33
CA GLN A 254 -5.96 14.46 -6.58
C GLN A 254 -6.76 14.10 -7.83
N THR A 255 -7.76 14.90 -8.21
CA THR A 255 -8.56 14.66 -9.42
C THR A 255 -7.91 15.19 -10.69
N THR A 256 -6.97 16.14 -10.59
CA THR A 256 -6.28 16.70 -11.77
C THR A 256 -4.95 16.02 -12.06
N SER A 257 -4.16 15.73 -11.02
CA SER A 257 -2.78 15.25 -11.19
C SER A 257 -2.33 14.30 -10.07
N PRO A 258 -2.93 13.11 -9.94
CA PRO A 258 -2.41 12.09 -9.03
C PRO A 258 -1.05 11.57 -9.53
N SER A 259 -0.15 11.24 -8.60
CA SER A 259 1.17 10.67 -8.92
C SER A 259 1.11 9.14 -8.84
N TYR A 260 1.67 8.49 -9.85
CA TYR A 260 1.67 7.03 -10.00
C TYR A 260 3.08 6.46 -9.92
N GLY A 261 3.18 5.28 -9.34
CA GLY A 261 4.37 4.46 -9.35
C GLY A 261 4.61 3.77 -10.71
N PRO A 262 5.73 3.04 -10.84
CA PRO A 262 6.12 2.39 -12.10
C PRO A 262 5.18 1.27 -12.55
N THR A 263 4.34 0.75 -11.65
CA THR A 263 3.36 -0.31 -11.92
C THR A 263 2.02 0.22 -12.42
N GLY A 264 1.83 1.54 -12.50
CA GLY A 264 0.52 2.16 -12.77
C GLY A 264 -0.34 2.35 -11.51
N ALA A 265 0.09 1.82 -10.36
CA ALA A 265 -0.56 2.02 -9.07
C ALA A 265 -0.21 3.39 -8.47
N LEU A 266 -1.01 3.91 -7.53
CA LEU A 266 -0.70 5.18 -6.85
C LEU A 266 0.61 5.09 -6.09
N ASP A 267 1.40 6.17 -6.14
CA ASP A 267 2.56 6.27 -5.25
C ASP A 267 2.11 6.46 -3.79
N GLU A 268 2.99 6.14 -2.83
CA GLU A 268 2.64 6.13 -1.41
C GLU A 268 2.18 7.51 -0.90
N VAL A 269 2.68 8.59 -1.49
CA VAL A 269 2.29 9.97 -1.15
C VAL A 269 0.87 10.26 -1.65
N SER A 270 0.56 9.97 -2.91
CA SER A 270 -0.79 10.19 -3.47
C SER A 270 -1.80 9.24 -2.83
N LEU A 271 -1.42 8.00 -2.55
CA LEU A 271 -2.27 7.07 -1.81
C LEU A 271 -2.64 7.64 -0.42
N ALA A 272 -1.66 8.14 0.34
CA ALA A 272 -1.94 8.74 1.65
C ALA A 272 -2.89 9.95 1.57
N LEU A 273 -2.74 10.79 0.53
CA LEU A 273 -3.61 11.93 0.26
C LEU A 273 -5.01 11.50 -0.20
N GLN A 274 -5.12 10.47 -1.03
CA GLN A 274 -6.39 9.87 -1.43
C GLN A 274 -7.10 9.28 -0.20
N MET A 275 -6.39 8.55 0.66
CA MET A 275 -6.95 8.05 1.92
C MET A 275 -7.41 9.18 2.84
N ALA A 276 -6.67 10.31 2.88
CA ALA A 276 -7.10 11.49 3.60
C ALA A 276 -8.44 12.05 3.07
N LEU A 277 -8.65 12.07 1.75
CA LEU A 277 -9.94 12.43 1.15
C LEU A 277 -11.06 11.47 1.54
N LEU A 278 -10.81 10.15 1.47
CA LEU A 278 -11.82 9.15 1.80
C LEU A 278 -12.25 9.22 3.27
N TYR A 279 -11.36 9.56 4.18
CA TYR A 279 -11.68 9.80 5.58
C TYR A 279 -12.39 11.14 5.82
N ALA A 280 -12.05 12.19 5.06
CA ALA A 280 -12.75 13.47 5.15
C ALA A 280 -14.22 13.37 4.69
N LEU A 281 -14.48 12.46 3.76
CA LEU A 281 -15.80 12.14 3.20
C LEU A 281 -16.45 10.92 3.88
N ASP A 282 -16.09 10.61 5.13
CA ASP A 282 -16.64 9.47 5.86
C ASP A 282 -17.62 9.90 6.96
N LEU A 283 -18.76 9.21 7.02
CA LEU A 283 -19.75 9.33 8.11
C LEU A 283 -20.15 7.97 8.68
N SER A 284 -19.40 6.90 8.36
CA SER A 284 -19.62 5.55 8.90
C SER A 284 -19.61 5.50 10.44
N VAL A 285 -18.91 6.44 11.09
CA VAL A 285 -18.86 6.62 12.54
C VAL A 285 -20.25 6.69 13.19
N LEU A 286 -21.26 7.19 12.47
CA LEU A 286 -22.64 7.28 12.96
C LEU A 286 -23.24 5.92 13.33
N HIS A 287 -22.81 4.85 12.66
CA HIS A 287 -23.33 3.50 12.87
C HIS A 287 -22.29 2.56 13.48
N ALA A 288 -21.01 2.92 13.42
CA ALA A 288 -19.93 2.11 13.95
C ALA A 288 -19.70 2.27 15.47
N ARG A 289 -20.15 3.38 16.07
CA ARG A 289 -19.88 3.72 17.48
C ARG A 289 -21.13 4.21 18.21
N GLU A 290 -21.19 3.93 19.51
CA GLU A 290 -22.27 4.40 20.39
C GLU A 290 -22.24 5.93 20.57
N ASP A 291 -21.05 6.52 20.69
CA ASP A 291 -20.81 7.97 20.74
C ASP A 291 -20.71 8.61 19.34
N GLY A 292 -21.14 7.90 18.30
CA GLY A 292 -21.00 8.29 16.90
C GLY A 292 -21.66 9.63 16.56
N GLU A 293 -22.81 9.94 17.15
CA GLU A 293 -23.50 11.22 16.93
C GLU A 293 -22.67 12.43 17.44
N GLU A 294 -22.05 12.30 18.63
CA GLU A 294 -21.25 13.37 19.22
C GLU A 294 -19.95 13.61 18.44
N LEU A 295 -19.36 12.53 17.91
CA LEU A 295 -18.18 12.61 17.04
C LEU A 295 -18.54 13.21 15.67
N ALA A 296 -19.65 12.80 15.07
CA ALA A 296 -20.09 13.34 13.79
C ALA A 296 -20.38 14.84 13.84
N LYS A 297 -20.94 15.35 14.96
CA LYS A 297 -21.13 16.79 15.20
C LYS A 297 -19.82 17.59 15.20
N LYS A 298 -18.68 16.94 15.44
CA LYS A 298 -17.35 17.55 15.42
C LYS A 298 -16.70 17.54 14.04
N LEU A 299 -17.29 16.85 13.05
CA LEU A 299 -16.74 16.74 11.70
C LEU A 299 -17.14 17.94 10.83
N PRO A 300 -16.21 18.49 10.01
CA PRO A 300 -16.49 19.60 9.10
C PRO A 300 -17.67 19.37 8.16
N LEU A 301 -17.88 18.12 7.71
CA LEU A 301 -18.98 17.73 6.83
C LEU A 301 -20.37 17.99 7.44
N ILE A 302 -20.48 18.01 8.77
CA ILE A 302 -21.72 18.29 9.52
C ILE A 302 -21.73 19.72 10.09
N GLN A 303 -20.57 20.26 10.47
CA GLN A 303 -20.46 21.61 11.02
C GLN A 303 -20.80 22.69 9.99
N ASP A 304 -20.27 22.56 8.78
CA ASP A 304 -20.50 23.49 7.68
C ASP A 304 -21.75 23.08 6.88
N SER A 305 -22.83 23.88 6.98
CA SER A 305 -24.13 23.59 6.35
C SER A 305 -24.07 23.51 4.83
N ASP A 306 -23.13 24.22 4.21
CA ASP A 306 -23.06 24.39 2.77
C ASP A 306 -22.01 23.45 2.13
N LEU A 307 -21.18 22.78 2.95
CA LEU A 307 -20.07 21.96 2.44
C LEU A 307 -20.58 20.81 1.58
N ILE A 308 -21.65 20.13 2.01
CA ILE A 308 -22.26 19.05 1.23
C ILE A 308 -22.75 19.55 -0.14
N SER A 309 -23.44 20.71 -0.21
CA SER A 309 -23.89 21.23 -1.51
C SER A 309 -22.71 21.59 -2.42
N VAL A 310 -21.68 22.23 -1.86
CA VAL A 310 -20.48 22.59 -2.65
C VAL A 310 -19.78 21.34 -3.17
N LEU A 311 -19.66 20.28 -2.36
CA LEU A 311 -19.06 19.02 -2.79
C LEU A 311 -19.89 18.30 -3.85
N ILE A 312 -21.23 18.32 -3.74
CA ILE A 312 -22.11 17.74 -4.75
C ILE A 312 -21.94 18.47 -6.09
N ASP A 313 -21.94 19.81 -6.07
CA ASP A 313 -21.80 20.61 -7.29
C ASP A 313 -20.39 20.48 -7.89
N GLU A 314 -19.36 20.30 -7.06
CA GLU A 314 -17.98 20.07 -7.51
C GLU A 314 -17.78 18.66 -8.07
N LEU A 315 -18.44 17.63 -7.53
CA LEU A 315 -18.25 16.22 -7.88
C LEU A 315 -19.20 15.72 -8.98
N LEU A 316 -20.42 16.24 -9.08
CA LEU A 316 -21.29 15.93 -10.21
C LEU A 316 -20.87 16.78 -11.42
N PRO A 317 -20.81 16.20 -12.63
CA PRO A 317 -20.54 16.99 -13.83
C PRO A 317 -21.65 18.03 -14.03
N ALA A 318 -21.29 19.26 -14.39
CA ALA A 318 -22.27 20.21 -14.91
C ALA A 318 -22.92 19.59 -16.16
N GLN A 319 -24.24 19.40 -16.15
CA GLN A 319 -24.96 18.87 -17.30
C GLN A 319 -24.65 19.75 -18.53
N ALA A 320 -23.81 19.26 -19.44
CA ALA A 320 -23.67 19.89 -20.74
C ALA A 320 -25.06 19.80 -21.42
N PRO A 321 -25.62 20.91 -21.94
CA PRO A 321 -26.91 20.86 -22.61
C PRO A 321 -26.83 19.88 -23.77
N GLN A 322 -27.66 18.84 -23.72
CA GLN A 322 -27.84 17.85 -24.78
C GLN A 322 -28.42 18.56 -26.02
N THR A 323 -27.55 19.19 -26.79
CA THR A 323 -27.83 19.54 -28.18
C THR A 323 -27.43 18.32 -29.00
N GLY A 324 -28.43 17.57 -29.43
CA GLY A 324 -28.23 16.44 -30.32
C GLY A 324 -27.58 16.90 -31.62
N GLN A 325 -26.43 16.32 -31.94
CA GLN A 325 -26.05 15.89 -33.29
C GLN A 325 -24.67 15.23 -33.22
N GLY A 326 -24.54 14.10 -33.91
CA GLY A 326 -23.35 13.27 -33.93
C GLY A 326 -22.10 14.06 -34.29
N GLY A 327 -21.12 13.99 -33.40
CA GLY A 327 -19.79 14.51 -33.58
C GLY A 327 -18.90 13.86 -32.54
N GLN A 328 -18.25 12.77 -32.92
CA GLN A 328 -17.21 12.12 -32.15
C GLN A 328 -16.06 13.13 -31.93
N SER A 329 -16.06 13.75 -30.76
CA SER A 329 -14.88 14.38 -30.17
C SER A 329 -14.99 14.36 -28.66
N ALA A 330 -15.26 13.18 -28.09
CA ALA A 330 -14.84 12.90 -26.73
C ALA A 330 -13.37 12.48 -26.85
N VAL A 331 -12.49 13.37 -26.42
CA VAL A 331 -11.08 13.07 -26.25
C VAL A 331 -10.99 11.85 -25.34
N GLU A 332 -10.77 10.67 -25.93
CA GLU A 332 -10.21 9.49 -25.28
C GLU A 332 -8.77 9.82 -24.89
N GLY A 333 -8.63 10.75 -23.95
CA GLY A 333 -7.43 10.88 -23.15
C GLY A 333 -7.58 9.89 -22.02
N ALA A 334 -6.74 8.86 -22.02
CA ALA A 334 -6.45 8.01 -20.86
C ALA A 334 -6.03 8.89 -19.66
N GLY A 335 -7.00 9.48 -18.98
CA GLY A 335 -6.81 10.52 -17.97
C GLY A 335 -6.99 9.96 -16.58
N GLY A 336 -5.89 9.68 -15.88
CA GLY A 336 -5.85 9.18 -14.49
C GLY A 336 -6.63 10.01 -13.45
N GLY A 337 -7.22 11.15 -13.82
CA GLY A 337 -8.09 11.95 -12.96
C GLY A 337 -9.54 11.45 -12.79
N GLY A 338 -10.04 10.64 -13.74
CA GLY A 338 -11.44 10.18 -13.73
C GLY A 338 -11.75 9.23 -12.57
N GLY A 339 -10.88 8.23 -12.34
CA GLY A 339 -11.09 7.23 -11.30
C GLY A 339 -10.98 7.78 -9.87
N ALA A 340 -10.05 8.70 -9.61
CA ALA A 340 -9.92 9.36 -8.31
C ALA A 340 -11.19 10.16 -7.95
N ARG A 341 -11.76 10.86 -8.94
CA ARG A 341 -13.03 11.57 -8.80
C ARG A 341 -14.19 10.60 -8.54
N ALA A 342 -14.26 9.51 -9.30
CA ALA A 342 -15.27 8.46 -9.12
C ALA A 342 -15.23 7.86 -7.70
N LEU A 343 -14.04 7.67 -7.14
CA LEU A 343 -13.88 7.18 -5.77
C LEU A 343 -14.37 8.19 -4.72
N CYS A 344 -14.12 9.49 -4.92
CA CYS A 344 -14.66 10.54 -4.06
C CYS A 344 -16.19 10.66 -4.18
N GLN A 345 -16.74 10.52 -5.39
CA GLN A 345 -18.19 10.46 -5.61
C GLN A 345 -18.82 9.29 -4.83
N LEU A 346 -18.23 8.09 -4.93
CA LEU A 346 -18.69 6.93 -4.17
C LEU A 346 -18.62 7.18 -2.66
N SER A 347 -17.50 7.68 -2.15
CA SER A 347 -17.33 7.94 -0.70
C SER A 347 -18.37 8.94 -0.19
N LEU A 348 -18.61 10.04 -0.91
CA LEU A 348 -19.61 11.03 -0.52
C LEU A 348 -21.04 10.47 -0.62
N GLY A 349 -21.37 9.75 -1.69
CA GLY A 349 -22.68 9.11 -1.86
C GLY A 349 -23.00 8.16 -0.70
N LEU A 350 -22.03 7.34 -0.28
CA LEU A 350 -22.16 6.45 0.87
C LEU A 350 -22.26 7.22 2.20
N ALA A 351 -21.52 8.31 2.38
CA ALA A 351 -21.63 9.15 3.57
C ALA A 351 -23.02 9.80 3.68
N LEU A 352 -23.61 10.25 2.57
CA LEU A 352 -24.97 10.80 2.55
C LEU A 352 -26.01 9.70 2.83
N ALA A 353 -25.82 8.50 2.31
CA ALA A 353 -26.66 7.35 2.62
C ALA A 353 -26.57 6.94 4.11
N ALA A 354 -25.38 7.03 4.70
CA ALA A 354 -25.19 6.83 6.14
C ALA A 354 -25.92 7.91 6.94
N LEU A 355 -25.78 9.19 6.55
CA LEU A 355 -26.48 10.31 7.18
C LEU A 355 -28.01 10.20 7.07
N ARG A 356 -28.53 9.67 5.96
CA ARG A 356 -29.96 9.38 5.73
C ARG A 356 -30.52 8.36 6.72
N ARG A 357 -29.71 7.39 7.17
CA ARG A 357 -30.08 6.40 8.19
C ARG A 357 -29.75 6.86 9.64
N GLY A 358 -28.96 7.93 9.78
CA GLY A 358 -28.56 8.48 11.08
C GLY A 358 -29.63 9.35 11.76
N PRO A 359 -29.28 9.99 12.90
CA PRO A 359 -30.21 10.80 13.68
C PRO A 359 -30.75 12.02 12.91
N HIS A 360 -32.06 12.27 13.01
CA HIS A 360 -32.72 13.41 12.35
C HIS A 360 -32.16 14.79 12.78
N SER A 361 -31.52 14.88 13.95
CA SER A 361 -30.84 16.10 14.43
C SER A 361 -29.72 16.57 13.48
N LEU A 362 -29.13 15.65 12.72
CA LEU A 362 -28.03 15.91 11.79
C LEU A 362 -28.51 16.13 10.34
N GLN A 363 -29.75 15.78 10.02
CA GLN A 363 -30.33 15.85 8.68
C GLN A 363 -30.89 17.25 8.37
N ARG A 364 -30.01 18.25 8.29
CA ARG A 364 -30.43 19.66 8.09
C ARG A 364 -31.06 19.93 6.71
N ARG A 365 -30.61 19.20 5.68
CA ARG A 365 -31.04 19.33 4.28
C ARG A 365 -31.35 17.96 3.67
N PRO A 366 -32.56 17.43 3.87
CA PRO A 366 -32.93 16.11 3.37
C PRO A 366 -32.98 16.05 1.84
N ASP A 367 -33.25 17.17 1.18
CA ASP A 367 -33.23 17.35 -0.28
C ASP A 367 -31.89 16.99 -0.92
N LEU A 368 -30.77 17.26 -0.23
CA LEU A 368 -29.45 16.90 -0.71
C LEU A 368 -29.11 15.43 -0.49
N LEU A 369 -29.77 14.76 0.44
CA LEU A 369 -29.52 13.35 0.71
C LEU A 369 -29.94 12.51 -0.48
N ASP A 370 -31.03 12.87 -1.16
CA ASP A 370 -31.54 12.15 -2.34
C ASP A 370 -30.55 12.22 -3.53
N ARG A 371 -29.79 13.32 -3.64
CA ARG A 371 -28.70 13.46 -4.63
C ARG A 371 -27.50 12.55 -4.37
N GLY A 372 -27.48 11.85 -3.23
CA GLY A 372 -26.45 10.85 -2.92
C GLY A 372 -26.45 9.67 -3.90
N ASP A 373 -27.62 9.31 -4.42
CA ASP A 373 -27.76 8.20 -5.36
C ASP A 373 -27.17 8.57 -6.73
N ASP A 374 -27.35 9.83 -7.18
CA ASP A 374 -26.72 10.38 -8.40
C ASP A 374 -25.19 10.32 -8.36
N LEU A 375 -24.60 10.54 -7.17
CA LEU A 375 -23.14 10.44 -6.96
C LEU A 375 -22.66 9.00 -7.11
N VAL A 376 -23.41 8.03 -6.58
CA VAL A 376 -23.07 6.61 -6.71
C VAL A 376 -23.17 6.19 -8.18
N ASP A 377 -24.19 6.65 -8.90
CA ASP A 377 -24.35 6.39 -10.33
C ASP A 377 -23.17 6.96 -11.14
N ALA A 378 -22.81 8.23 -10.90
CA ALA A 378 -21.66 8.85 -11.55
C ALA A 378 -20.34 8.13 -11.21
N ALA A 379 -20.19 7.61 -9.99
CA ALA A 379 -19.01 6.85 -9.58
C ALA A 379 -18.91 5.51 -10.30
N VAL A 380 -20.04 4.79 -10.40
CA VAL A 380 -20.10 3.53 -11.14
C VAL A 380 -19.74 3.79 -12.59
N ASP A 381 -20.41 4.74 -13.26
CA ASP A 381 -20.12 5.15 -14.64
C ASP A 381 -18.66 5.59 -14.84
N GLY A 382 -18.07 6.20 -13.81
CA GLY A 382 -16.65 6.58 -13.74
C GLY A 382 -15.68 5.43 -13.47
N LYS A 383 -16.12 4.17 -13.53
CA LYS A 383 -15.31 2.95 -13.34
C LYS A 383 -14.59 2.93 -11.98
N VAL A 384 -15.26 3.37 -10.91
CA VAL A 384 -14.67 3.46 -9.57
C VAL A 384 -14.01 2.17 -9.07
N PHE A 385 -14.59 1.01 -9.38
CA PHE A 385 -14.08 -0.27 -8.91
C PHE A 385 -12.87 -0.78 -9.71
N GLU A 386 -12.79 -0.49 -11.02
CA GLU A 386 -11.58 -0.73 -11.82
C GLU A 386 -10.43 0.13 -11.27
N TYR A 387 -10.70 1.40 -10.98
CA TYR A 387 -9.73 2.29 -10.33
C TYR A 387 -9.30 1.79 -8.95
N LEU A 388 -10.24 1.29 -8.14
CA LEU A 388 -9.93 0.73 -6.82
C LEU A 388 -8.99 -0.48 -6.95
N ASP A 389 -9.21 -1.36 -7.92
CA ASP A 389 -8.36 -2.53 -8.15
C ASP A 389 -6.98 -2.12 -8.68
N GLU A 390 -6.94 -1.39 -9.80
CA GLU A 390 -5.70 -1.08 -10.53
C GLU A 390 -4.84 -0.02 -9.83
N ALA A 391 -5.43 1.01 -9.23
CA ALA A 391 -4.69 2.14 -8.69
C ALA A 391 -4.41 2.02 -7.18
N ILE A 392 -5.27 1.33 -6.42
CA ILE A 392 -5.19 1.25 -4.96
C ILE A 392 -4.81 -0.15 -4.47
N LEU A 393 -5.58 -1.18 -4.82
CA LEU A 393 -5.39 -2.54 -4.30
C LEU A 393 -4.17 -3.26 -4.90
N SER A 394 -3.75 -2.86 -6.10
CA SER A 394 -2.50 -3.32 -6.71
C SER A 394 -1.23 -2.86 -5.96
N THR A 395 -1.37 -1.93 -5.00
CA THR A 395 -0.24 -1.46 -4.18
C THR A 395 0.04 -2.37 -2.98
N ASP A 396 1.31 -2.57 -2.66
CA ASP A 396 1.74 -3.21 -1.41
C ASP A 396 1.59 -2.30 -0.17
N PHE A 397 1.07 -1.08 -0.34
CA PHE A 397 0.98 -0.11 0.76
C PHE A 397 -0.30 -0.27 1.56
N VAL A 398 -1.42 -0.58 0.89
CA VAL A 398 -2.71 -0.81 1.57
C VAL A 398 -2.60 -1.97 2.55
N CYS A 399 -1.92 -3.06 2.19
CA CYS A 399 -1.75 -4.22 3.07
C CYS A 399 -0.79 -3.98 4.25
N LYS A 400 -0.01 -2.89 4.26
CA LYS A 400 0.92 -2.55 5.35
C LYS A 400 0.30 -1.62 6.40
N GLU A 401 -0.65 -0.79 5.99
CA GLU A 401 -1.27 0.23 6.84
C GLU A 401 -2.68 -0.18 7.25
N GLU A 402 -2.88 -0.50 8.53
CA GLU A 402 -4.16 -1.01 9.06
C GLU A 402 -5.35 -0.09 8.76
N TYR A 403 -5.19 1.22 8.96
CA TYR A 403 -6.26 2.18 8.72
C TYR A 403 -6.58 2.34 7.23
N TYR A 404 -5.65 2.01 6.33
CA TYR A 404 -5.97 1.98 4.91
C TYR A 404 -6.88 0.80 4.60
N GLN A 405 -6.54 -0.38 5.12
CA GLN A 405 -7.39 -1.57 5.00
C GLN A 405 -8.78 -1.35 5.58
N ARG A 406 -8.87 -0.80 6.80
CA ARG A 406 -10.14 -0.52 7.47
C ARG A 406 -11.00 0.40 6.62
N ARG A 407 -10.44 1.50 6.08
CA ARG A 407 -11.24 2.42 5.27
C ARG A 407 -11.74 1.80 3.98
N ILE A 408 -10.90 1.06 3.26
CA ILE A 408 -11.32 0.37 2.03
C ILE A 408 -12.36 -0.71 2.35
N HIS A 409 -12.17 -1.48 3.43
CA HIS A 409 -13.15 -2.45 3.89
C HIS A 409 -14.49 -1.79 4.20
N THR A 410 -14.50 -0.71 4.98
CA THR A 410 -15.71 0.05 5.31
C THR A 410 -16.38 0.60 4.05
N LEU A 411 -15.62 1.14 3.09
CA LEU A 411 -16.17 1.63 1.84
C LEU A 411 -16.91 0.54 1.06
N ILE A 412 -16.33 -0.66 0.98
CA ILE A 412 -16.93 -1.82 0.29
C ILE A 412 -18.15 -2.33 1.06
N THR A 413 -18.06 -2.48 2.39
CA THR A 413 -19.18 -2.96 3.20
C THR A 413 -20.34 -1.98 3.22
N ASP A 414 -20.06 -0.67 3.28
CA ASP A 414 -21.07 0.37 3.22
C ASP A 414 -21.74 0.38 1.85
N PHE A 415 -21.00 0.18 0.75
CA PHE A 415 -21.62 0.00 -0.56
C PHE A 415 -22.59 -1.20 -0.58
N ILE A 416 -22.17 -2.36 -0.06
CA ILE A 416 -23.01 -3.56 -0.04
C ILE A 416 -24.28 -3.36 0.81
N VAL A 417 -24.16 -2.72 1.98
CA VAL A 417 -25.26 -2.58 2.95
C VAL A 417 -26.18 -1.39 2.65
N LEU A 418 -25.62 -0.27 2.20
CA LEU A 418 -26.35 0.96 1.92
C LEU A 418 -26.95 0.95 0.51
N MET A 419 -26.26 0.35 -0.47
CA MET A 419 -26.60 0.40 -1.91
C MET A 419 -27.01 -0.97 -2.49
N HIS A 420 -27.74 -1.79 -1.71
CA HIS A 420 -28.17 -3.12 -2.14
C HIS A 420 -28.96 -3.13 -3.46
N SER A 421 -29.88 -2.17 -3.63
CA SER A 421 -30.67 -2.01 -4.86
C SER A 421 -29.77 -1.77 -6.07
N LYS A 422 -28.76 -0.91 -5.93
CA LYS A 422 -27.79 -0.62 -6.98
C LYS A 422 -26.95 -1.83 -7.33
N LEU A 423 -26.51 -2.60 -6.33
CA LEU A 423 -25.76 -3.83 -6.56
C LEU A 423 -26.60 -4.86 -7.34
N MET A 424 -27.89 -4.97 -7.05
CA MET A 424 -28.80 -5.85 -7.81
C MET A 424 -29.02 -5.35 -9.24
N GLU A 425 -29.17 -4.04 -9.44
CA GLU A 425 -29.25 -3.44 -10.77
C GLU A 425 -27.98 -3.73 -11.59
N MET A 426 -26.80 -3.53 -11.02
CA MET A 426 -25.51 -3.82 -11.67
C MET A 426 -25.39 -5.30 -12.04
N ARG A 427 -25.85 -6.21 -11.18
CA ARG A 427 -25.86 -7.64 -11.48
C ARG A 427 -26.76 -7.97 -12.66
N VAL A 428 -27.99 -7.44 -12.69
CA VAL A 428 -28.94 -7.68 -13.79
C VAL A 428 -28.38 -7.15 -15.10
N LYS A 429 -27.80 -5.94 -15.09
CA LYS A 429 -27.11 -5.36 -16.25
C LYS A 429 -25.95 -6.22 -16.74
N ALA A 430 -25.13 -6.76 -15.83
CA ALA A 430 -24.04 -7.66 -16.18
C ALA A 430 -24.55 -8.97 -16.82
N ASP A 431 -25.61 -9.58 -16.27
CA ASP A 431 -26.23 -10.79 -16.82
C ASP A 431 -26.85 -10.54 -18.22
N GLU A 432 -27.42 -9.36 -18.44
CA GLU A 432 -27.95 -8.93 -19.74
C GLU A 432 -26.82 -8.70 -20.77
N ALA A 433 -25.75 -8.02 -20.36
CA ALA A 433 -24.56 -7.82 -21.19
C ALA A 433 -23.90 -9.16 -21.58
N ALA A 434 -23.81 -10.10 -20.63
CA ALA A 434 -23.31 -11.46 -20.86
C ALA A 434 -24.15 -12.21 -21.92
N ARG A 435 -25.48 -12.19 -21.77
CA ARG A 435 -26.41 -12.81 -22.74
C ARG A 435 -26.30 -12.17 -24.12
N ALA A 436 -26.16 -10.85 -24.19
CA ALA A 436 -25.95 -10.13 -25.43
C ALA A 436 -24.63 -10.55 -26.10
N ALA A 437 -23.52 -10.54 -25.35
CA ALA A 437 -22.21 -10.96 -25.86
C ALA A 437 -22.23 -12.41 -26.39
N GLN A 438 -22.88 -13.33 -25.68
CA GLN A 438 -23.07 -14.71 -26.14
C GLN A 438 -23.89 -14.81 -27.42
N ALA A 439 -24.94 -13.99 -27.58
CA ALA A 439 -25.74 -13.94 -28.80
C ALA A 439 -24.91 -13.45 -30.00
N TYR A 440 -24.12 -12.38 -29.83
CA TYR A 440 -23.22 -11.90 -30.88
C TYR A 440 -22.15 -12.94 -31.25
N ALA A 441 -21.56 -13.59 -30.25
CA ALA A 441 -20.57 -14.65 -30.48
C ALA A 441 -21.16 -15.85 -31.24
N ALA A 442 -22.42 -16.21 -30.98
CA ALA A 442 -23.12 -17.27 -31.71
C ALA A 442 -23.38 -16.90 -33.19
N GLU A 443 -23.57 -15.61 -33.47
CA GLU A 443 -23.73 -15.07 -34.82
C GLU A 443 -22.38 -14.82 -35.54
N GLY A 444 -21.25 -15.06 -34.87
CA GLY A 444 -19.91 -14.79 -35.41
C GLY A 444 -19.62 -13.30 -35.59
N LEU A 445 -20.42 -12.44 -34.95
CA LEU A 445 -20.28 -11.00 -34.97
C LEU A 445 -19.52 -10.54 -33.73
N ALA A 446 -18.65 -9.55 -33.88
CA ALA A 446 -18.16 -8.83 -32.72
C ALA A 446 -19.37 -8.13 -32.07
N PRO A 447 -19.57 -8.23 -30.74
CA PRO A 447 -20.57 -7.41 -30.10
C PRO A 447 -20.32 -5.95 -30.48
N PRO A 448 -21.36 -5.16 -30.80
CA PRO A 448 -21.18 -3.73 -30.97
C PRO A 448 -20.50 -3.19 -29.72
N ASN A 449 -19.88 -2.01 -29.81
CA ASN A 449 -19.47 -1.23 -28.65
C ASN A 449 -20.72 -0.80 -27.84
N LEU A 450 -21.56 -1.76 -27.41
CA LEU A 450 -22.30 -1.69 -26.18
C LEU A 450 -21.27 -1.16 -25.19
N ARG A 451 -21.56 0.01 -24.61
CA ARG A 451 -20.79 0.53 -23.49
C ARG A 451 -20.38 -0.68 -22.67
N ALA A 452 -19.07 -0.88 -22.50
CA ALA A 452 -18.56 -1.72 -21.43
C ALA A 452 -19.03 -1.01 -20.15
N ASP A 453 -20.31 -1.16 -19.84
CA ASP A 453 -20.89 -0.65 -18.62
C ASP A 453 -20.07 -1.30 -17.52
N PRO A 454 -19.61 -0.50 -16.54
CA PRO A 454 -18.66 -0.91 -15.53
C PRO A 454 -19.29 -1.98 -14.65
N ALA A 455 -19.22 -3.22 -15.11
CA ALA A 455 -19.39 -4.42 -14.34
C ALA A 455 -17.98 -4.81 -13.89
N PRO A 456 -17.48 -4.27 -12.76
CA PRO A 456 -16.11 -4.52 -12.28
C PRO A 456 -15.81 -5.97 -11.88
N PHE A 457 -16.78 -6.85 -12.11
CA PHE A 457 -16.72 -8.26 -11.81
C PHE A 457 -17.20 -9.10 -13.00
N SER A 458 -17.31 -8.57 -14.23
CA SER A 458 -17.73 -9.39 -15.39
C SER A 458 -16.88 -10.65 -15.50
N ASP A 459 -15.57 -10.51 -15.34
CA ASP A 459 -14.60 -11.60 -15.47
C ASP A 459 -14.69 -12.60 -14.29
N HIS A 460 -15.08 -12.12 -13.10
CA HIS A 460 -15.23 -12.93 -11.89
C HIS A 460 -16.63 -13.58 -11.71
N LEU A 461 -17.68 -12.98 -12.27
CA LEU A 461 -19.06 -13.50 -12.23
C LEU A 461 -19.36 -14.47 -13.38
N HIS A 462 -18.76 -14.29 -14.56
CA HIS A 462 -18.86 -15.25 -15.66
C HIS A 462 -18.21 -16.57 -15.26
N SER A 463 -17.08 -16.53 -14.57
CA SER A 463 -16.36 -17.71 -14.07
C SER A 463 -17.14 -18.47 -12.98
N SER A 464 -17.86 -17.78 -12.10
CA SER A 464 -18.62 -18.44 -11.01
C SER A 464 -19.95 -19.06 -11.47
N SER A 465 -20.60 -18.50 -12.50
CA SER A 465 -21.91 -18.96 -12.98
C SER A 465 -21.85 -20.10 -14.02
N LEU A 466 -20.76 -20.20 -14.79
CA LEU A 466 -20.55 -21.25 -15.79
C LEU A 466 -20.01 -22.57 -15.20
N GLY A 467 -19.48 -22.56 -13.97
CA GLY A 467 -18.98 -23.75 -13.28
C GLY A 467 -20.02 -24.86 -13.03
N ALA A 468 -21.31 -24.57 -13.24
CA ALA A 468 -22.39 -25.53 -13.04
C ALA A 468 -22.80 -26.33 -14.29
N SER A 469 -22.29 -26.02 -15.50
CA SER A 469 -22.79 -26.66 -16.74
C SER A 469 -21.82 -27.60 -17.46
N ALA A 470 -20.58 -27.77 -16.99
CA ALA A 470 -19.58 -28.59 -17.69
C ALA A 470 -19.38 -30.03 -17.14
N ILE A 471 -20.10 -30.44 -16.09
CA ILE A 471 -19.85 -31.74 -15.42
C ILE A 471 -21.03 -32.70 -15.55
N ILE A 472 -21.43 -33.06 -16.78
CA ILE A 472 -22.15 -34.33 -17.00
C ILE A 472 -21.70 -34.95 -18.33
N THR A 473 -20.56 -35.64 -18.32
CA THR A 473 -20.39 -36.89 -19.09
C THR A 473 -19.36 -37.78 -18.38
N PRO A 474 -19.77 -38.93 -17.80
CA PRO A 474 -18.88 -39.80 -17.00
C PRO A 474 -18.01 -40.72 -17.86
N ALA A 475 -17.50 -40.25 -19.01
CA ALA A 475 -16.64 -41.04 -19.88
C ALA A 475 -15.71 -40.16 -20.73
N ALA A 476 -14.73 -39.51 -20.10
CA ALA A 476 -13.68 -38.80 -20.82
C ALA A 476 -12.75 -39.81 -21.51
N ARG A 477 -12.93 -40.00 -22.83
CA ARG A 477 -11.89 -40.56 -23.69
C ARG A 477 -10.76 -39.55 -23.85
N PRO A 478 -9.49 -39.96 -24.01
CA PRO A 478 -8.38 -39.06 -24.23
C PRO A 478 -8.49 -38.39 -25.62
N GLY A 479 -9.09 -37.21 -25.64
CA GLY A 479 -9.20 -36.31 -26.80
C GLY A 479 -9.13 -34.87 -26.31
N LYS A 480 -8.62 -33.95 -27.15
CA LYS A 480 -8.47 -32.52 -26.85
C LYS A 480 -9.70 -31.96 -26.13
N LEU A 481 -9.54 -31.60 -24.87
CA LEU A 481 -10.55 -30.86 -24.12
C LEU A 481 -10.50 -29.42 -24.62
N LEU A 482 -11.49 -28.99 -25.39
CA LEU A 482 -11.64 -27.60 -25.81
C LEU A 482 -12.28 -26.83 -24.66
N VAL A 483 -11.47 -26.36 -23.72
CA VAL A 483 -11.90 -25.54 -22.59
C VAL A 483 -11.89 -24.08 -23.01
N ARG A 484 -12.98 -23.35 -22.76
CA ARG A 484 -13.04 -21.90 -23.00
C ARG A 484 -12.16 -21.16 -21.99
N GLN A 485 -11.63 -20.00 -22.35
CA GLN A 485 -10.77 -19.20 -21.45
C GLN A 485 -11.48 -18.89 -20.11
N GLU A 486 -12.76 -18.53 -20.15
CA GLU A 486 -13.59 -18.28 -18.96
C GLU A 486 -13.73 -19.51 -18.05
N GLU A 487 -13.83 -20.71 -18.63
CA GLU A 487 -13.90 -21.97 -17.87
C GLU A 487 -12.56 -22.29 -17.20
N VAL A 488 -11.43 -21.97 -17.87
CA VAL A 488 -10.09 -22.11 -17.29
C VAL A 488 -9.92 -21.20 -16.08
N GLU A 489 -10.35 -19.95 -16.19
CA GLU A 489 -10.30 -18.96 -15.10
C GLU A 489 -11.19 -19.39 -13.91
N ALA A 490 -12.39 -19.89 -14.18
CA ALA A 490 -13.28 -20.48 -13.18
C ALA A 490 -12.63 -21.66 -12.44
N MET A 491 -12.01 -22.57 -13.19
CA MET A 491 -11.33 -23.72 -12.61
C MET A 491 -10.14 -23.28 -11.76
N ILE A 492 -9.34 -22.32 -12.22
CA ILE A 492 -8.22 -21.75 -11.45
C ILE A 492 -8.73 -21.10 -10.15
N ALA A 493 -9.82 -20.34 -10.21
CA ALA A 493 -10.41 -19.71 -9.02
C ALA A 493 -10.90 -20.76 -8.00
N ALA A 494 -11.59 -21.82 -8.47
CA ALA A 494 -12.04 -22.91 -7.62
C ALA A 494 -10.85 -23.65 -6.98
N LEU A 495 -9.78 -23.92 -7.73
CA LEU A 495 -8.56 -24.56 -7.25
C LEU A 495 -7.83 -23.72 -6.20
N LYS A 496 -7.77 -22.40 -6.38
CA LYS A 496 -7.22 -21.47 -5.39
C LYS A 496 -8.03 -21.46 -4.10
N LEU A 497 -9.36 -21.50 -4.19
CA LEU A 497 -10.24 -21.60 -3.01
C LEU A 497 -10.02 -22.92 -2.26
N ILE A 498 -9.99 -24.05 -2.98
CA ILE A 498 -9.70 -25.36 -2.38
C ILE A 498 -8.34 -25.36 -1.69
N ALA A 499 -7.31 -24.82 -2.34
CA ALA A 499 -5.96 -24.73 -1.80
C ALA A 499 -5.91 -23.83 -0.54
N ALA A 500 -6.64 -22.71 -0.53
CA ALA A 500 -6.70 -21.81 0.61
C ALA A 500 -7.39 -22.48 1.82
N VAL A 501 -8.56 -23.10 1.61
CA VAL A 501 -9.28 -23.83 2.66
C VAL A 501 -8.42 -24.95 3.23
N ALA A 502 -7.73 -25.72 2.37
CA ALA A 502 -6.87 -26.82 2.80
C ALA A 502 -5.66 -26.38 3.65
N ARG A 503 -5.18 -25.13 3.48
CA ARG A 503 -4.06 -24.59 4.27
C ARG A 503 -4.48 -24.10 5.65
N GLU A 504 -5.70 -23.61 5.79
CA GLU A 504 -6.20 -23.03 7.05
C GLU A 504 -6.93 -24.06 7.93
N ASP A 505 -7.57 -25.07 7.33
CA ASP A 505 -8.35 -26.09 8.05
C ASP A 505 -7.90 -27.51 7.67
N GLU A 506 -7.17 -28.16 8.59
CA GLU A 506 -6.71 -29.54 8.45
C GLU A 506 -7.85 -30.56 8.33
N ALA A 507 -9.00 -30.33 9.00
CA ALA A 507 -10.14 -31.24 8.95
C ALA A 507 -10.85 -31.15 7.60
N ALA A 508 -11.02 -29.93 7.06
CA ALA A 508 -11.50 -29.75 5.69
C ALA A 508 -10.54 -30.38 4.67
N CYS A 509 -9.23 -30.19 4.85
CA CYS A 509 -8.20 -30.81 4.02
C CYS A 509 -8.31 -32.34 3.99
N ALA A 510 -8.43 -32.97 5.16
CA ALA A 510 -8.63 -34.41 5.29
C ALA A 510 -9.92 -34.88 4.62
N ASN A 511 -11.05 -34.18 4.84
CA ASN A 511 -12.33 -34.49 4.21
C ASN A 511 -12.26 -34.38 2.68
N ILE A 512 -11.62 -33.34 2.14
CA ILE A 512 -11.44 -33.17 0.68
C ILE A 512 -10.60 -34.32 0.11
N CYS A 513 -9.54 -34.73 0.82
CA CYS A 513 -8.68 -35.83 0.40
C CYS A 513 -9.37 -37.19 0.49
N GLU A 514 -10.16 -37.44 1.54
CA GLU A 514 -10.72 -38.76 1.84
C GLU A 514 -12.04 -39.04 1.14
N ASN A 515 -12.79 -38.00 0.78
CA ASN A 515 -14.12 -38.14 0.18
C ASN A 515 -14.08 -38.86 -1.18
N LEU A 516 -14.56 -40.10 -1.19
CA LEU A 516 -14.62 -40.97 -2.36
C LEU A 516 -15.60 -40.50 -3.44
N GLN A 517 -16.59 -39.67 -3.10
CA GLN A 517 -17.53 -39.13 -4.08
C GLN A 517 -16.88 -38.04 -4.94
N TRP A 518 -15.99 -37.24 -4.35
CA TRP A 518 -15.26 -36.19 -5.06
C TRP A 518 -14.02 -36.72 -5.74
N ASP A 519 -13.36 -37.69 -5.11
CA ASP A 519 -12.06 -38.27 -5.53
C ASP A 519 -11.08 -37.20 -6.04
N ALA A 520 -10.98 -36.11 -5.27
CA ALA A 520 -10.39 -34.85 -5.72
C ALA A 520 -8.93 -35.02 -6.15
N VAL A 521 -8.14 -35.77 -5.36
CA VAL A 521 -6.71 -35.99 -5.60
C VAL A 521 -6.47 -36.72 -6.93
N ASN A 522 -7.19 -37.81 -7.19
CA ASN A 522 -7.04 -38.56 -8.44
C ASN A 522 -7.58 -37.80 -9.64
N THR A 523 -8.69 -37.06 -9.46
CA THR A 523 -9.26 -36.21 -10.51
C THR A 523 -8.29 -35.10 -10.92
N MET A 524 -7.66 -34.43 -9.95
CA MET A 524 -6.65 -33.40 -10.21
C MET A 524 -5.43 -33.95 -10.95
N PHE A 525 -4.89 -35.11 -10.52
CA PHE A 525 -3.81 -35.77 -11.25
C PHE A 525 -4.22 -36.23 -12.65
N GLY A 526 -5.45 -36.71 -12.83
CA GLY A 526 -6.01 -37.05 -14.13
C GLY A 526 -6.08 -35.86 -15.08
N LEU A 527 -6.51 -34.70 -14.58
CA LEU A 527 -6.56 -33.44 -15.35
C LEU A 527 -5.16 -32.94 -15.74
N ILE A 528 -4.15 -33.08 -14.88
CA ILE A 528 -2.75 -32.74 -15.20
C ILE A 528 -2.26 -33.56 -16.42
N CYS A 529 -2.69 -34.81 -16.54
CA CYS A 529 -2.38 -35.69 -17.67
C CYS A 529 -3.15 -35.35 -18.96
N CYS A 530 -4.17 -34.49 -18.90
CA CYS A 530 -4.93 -34.03 -20.07
C CYS A 530 -4.21 -32.89 -20.81
N HIS A 531 -4.66 -32.60 -22.04
CA HIS A 531 -4.20 -31.43 -22.79
C HIS A 531 -5.02 -30.20 -22.38
N ILE A 532 -4.56 -29.52 -21.34
CA ILE A 532 -5.16 -28.30 -20.77
C ILE A 532 -4.10 -27.19 -20.68
N PRO A 533 -4.50 -25.91 -20.53
CA PRO A 533 -3.56 -24.80 -20.42
C PRO A 533 -2.55 -24.96 -19.29
N LEU A 534 -1.32 -24.49 -19.53
CA LEU A 534 -0.19 -24.61 -18.59
C LEU A 534 -0.51 -23.99 -17.22
N GLN A 535 -1.18 -22.84 -17.20
CA GLN A 535 -1.58 -22.13 -15.97
C GLN A 535 -2.50 -22.99 -15.09
N LEU A 536 -3.45 -23.72 -15.70
CA LEU A 536 -4.34 -24.62 -14.98
C LEU A 536 -3.60 -25.83 -14.41
N LYS A 537 -2.62 -26.38 -15.15
CA LYS A 537 -1.75 -27.45 -14.63
C LYS A 537 -0.93 -26.98 -13.44
N ALA A 538 -0.40 -25.76 -13.49
CA ALA A 538 0.37 -25.18 -12.41
C ALA A 538 -0.50 -25.03 -11.15
N GLU A 539 -1.71 -24.50 -11.29
CA GLU A 539 -2.62 -24.35 -10.16
C GLU A 539 -3.06 -25.71 -9.58
N LEU A 540 -3.33 -26.72 -10.42
CA LEU A 540 -3.61 -28.09 -9.97
C LEU A 540 -2.48 -28.66 -9.09
N CYS A 541 -1.21 -28.43 -9.47
CA CYS A 541 -0.07 -28.82 -8.65
C CYS A 541 -0.01 -28.05 -7.32
N LEU A 542 -0.34 -26.76 -7.30
CA LEU A 542 -0.36 -25.95 -6.07
C LEU A 542 -1.50 -26.38 -5.12
N THR A 543 -2.67 -26.73 -5.65
CA THR A 543 -3.78 -27.27 -4.85
C THR A 543 -3.43 -28.64 -4.28
N LEU A 544 -2.83 -29.53 -5.07
CA LEU A 544 -2.32 -30.81 -4.57
C LEU A 544 -1.24 -30.63 -3.50
N ALA A 545 -0.41 -29.59 -3.61
CA ALA A 545 0.60 -29.26 -2.61
C ALA A 545 -0.05 -28.87 -1.27
N ALA A 546 -1.10 -28.05 -1.31
CA ALA A 546 -1.87 -27.68 -0.13
C ALA A 546 -2.61 -28.88 0.49
N LEU A 547 -3.18 -29.76 -0.35
CA LEU A 547 -3.83 -30.98 0.13
C LEU A 547 -2.83 -31.99 0.71
N GLY A 548 -1.58 -31.99 0.25
CA GLY A 548 -0.53 -32.90 0.71
C GLY A 548 0.35 -32.35 1.84
N SER A 549 0.06 -31.15 2.38
CA SER A 549 0.94 -30.50 3.38
C SER A 549 0.77 -31.02 4.80
N THR A 550 -0.18 -31.93 5.06
CA THR A 550 -0.40 -32.53 6.38
C THR A 550 0.05 -34.01 6.40
N PRO A 551 0.54 -34.53 7.53
CA PRO A 551 0.99 -35.92 7.62
C PRO A 551 -0.14 -36.94 7.36
N ALA A 552 -1.39 -36.58 7.65
CA ALA A 552 -2.56 -37.44 7.44
C ALA A 552 -2.88 -37.64 5.96
N THR A 553 -2.76 -36.57 5.16
CA THR A 553 -3.16 -36.57 3.74
C THR A 553 -1.99 -36.82 2.78
N ALA A 554 -0.75 -36.53 3.18
CA ALA A 554 0.45 -36.68 2.36
C ALA A 554 0.60 -38.08 1.75
N GLY A 555 0.28 -39.14 2.51
CA GLY A 555 0.36 -40.51 2.02
C GLY A 555 -0.55 -40.79 0.81
N ARG A 556 -1.76 -40.22 0.80
CA ARG A 556 -2.70 -40.36 -0.32
C ARG A 556 -2.23 -39.61 -1.56
N VAL A 557 -1.73 -38.38 -1.37
CA VAL A 557 -1.20 -37.57 -2.47
C VAL A 557 0.06 -38.21 -3.07
N TRP A 558 0.95 -38.76 -2.24
CA TRP A 558 2.10 -39.55 -2.71
C TRP A 558 1.70 -40.75 -3.55
N ALA A 559 0.72 -41.53 -3.09
CA ALA A 559 0.23 -42.70 -3.82
C ALA A 559 -0.39 -42.32 -5.17
N ALA A 560 -1.17 -41.24 -5.21
CA ALA A 560 -1.78 -40.74 -6.44
C ALA A 560 -0.74 -40.16 -7.42
N LEU A 561 0.29 -39.46 -6.91
CA LEU A 561 1.41 -38.97 -7.72
C LEU A 561 2.17 -40.11 -8.40
N GLU A 562 2.42 -41.20 -7.67
CA GLU A 562 3.06 -42.40 -8.21
C GLU A 562 2.18 -43.07 -9.29
N HIS A 563 0.87 -43.14 -9.05
CA HIS A 563 -0.09 -43.70 -10.00
C HIS A 563 -0.20 -42.88 -11.29
N ALA A 564 -0.13 -41.54 -11.18
CA ALA A 564 -0.27 -40.62 -12.31
C ALA A 564 0.89 -40.69 -13.32
N GLN A 565 2.06 -41.22 -12.92
CA GLN A 565 3.25 -41.37 -13.78
C GLN A 565 3.61 -40.09 -14.57
N LEU A 566 3.46 -38.94 -13.92
CA LEU A 566 3.68 -37.61 -14.51
C LEU A 566 5.07 -37.44 -15.15
N VAL A 567 6.06 -38.16 -14.63
CA VAL A 567 7.44 -38.23 -15.13
C VAL A 567 7.71 -39.66 -15.60
N SER A 568 7.57 -39.92 -16.90
CA SER A 568 8.01 -41.18 -17.51
C SER A 568 9.39 -41.02 -18.14
N ALA A 569 10.24 -42.05 -17.99
CA ALA A 569 11.52 -42.15 -18.68
C ALA A 569 11.36 -42.54 -20.17
N THR A 570 10.19 -43.05 -20.56
CA THR A 570 9.86 -43.30 -21.97
C THR A 570 9.51 -41.96 -22.64
N LYS A 571 10.01 -41.73 -23.85
CA LYS A 571 9.77 -40.51 -24.66
C LYS A 571 8.31 -40.42 -25.17
N ASP A 572 7.34 -40.76 -24.34
CA ASP A 572 5.92 -40.68 -24.69
C ASP A 572 5.44 -39.24 -24.58
N LYS A 573 4.82 -38.74 -25.65
CA LYS A 573 4.27 -37.39 -25.83
C LYS A 573 3.13 -37.02 -24.86
N ARG A 574 2.83 -37.87 -23.87
CA ARG A 574 1.77 -37.70 -22.87
C ARG A 574 2.30 -37.24 -21.50
N ALA A 575 3.62 -37.15 -21.33
CA ALA A 575 4.23 -36.70 -20.09
C ALA A 575 4.39 -35.17 -20.04
N LEU A 576 4.30 -34.60 -18.83
CA LEU A 576 4.64 -33.20 -18.51
C LEU A 576 5.96 -32.74 -19.14
N TYR A 577 6.88 -33.68 -19.36
CA TYR A 577 8.18 -33.47 -19.97
C TYR A 577 8.16 -32.68 -21.28
N ALA A 578 7.21 -32.95 -22.19
CA ALA A 578 7.12 -32.22 -23.46
C ALA A 578 6.71 -30.76 -23.27
N GLU A 579 5.76 -30.50 -22.37
CA GLU A 579 5.27 -29.15 -22.08
C GLU A 579 6.30 -28.32 -21.31
N LEU A 580 7.02 -28.93 -20.37
CA LEU A 580 8.12 -28.30 -19.62
C LEU A 580 9.30 -27.91 -20.54
N GLN A 581 9.60 -28.71 -21.57
CA GLN A 581 10.73 -28.42 -22.47
C GLN A 581 10.38 -27.49 -23.64
N GLU A 582 9.19 -27.60 -24.20
CA GLU A 582 8.83 -26.89 -25.42
C GLU A 582 8.01 -25.63 -25.16
N VAL A 583 7.21 -25.60 -24.08
CA VAL A 583 6.30 -24.48 -23.79
C VAL A 583 6.91 -23.53 -22.77
N GLU A 584 7.31 -23.98 -21.57
CA GLU A 584 7.90 -23.10 -20.55
C GLU A 584 9.21 -22.45 -21.02
N CYS A 585 10.11 -23.22 -21.66
CA CYS A 585 11.37 -22.68 -22.17
C CYS A 585 11.19 -21.61 -23.26
N ARG A 586 10.07 -21.61 -23.98
CA ARG A 586 9.77 -20.57 -25.00
C ARG A 586 9.18 -19.30 -24.39
N ILE A 587 8.50 -19.42 -23.26
CA ILE A 587 7.83 -18.31 -22.58
C ILE A 587 8.79 -17.60 -21.59
N GLU A 588 9.92 -18.25 -21.24
CA GLU A 588 10.88 -17.79 -20.22
C GLU A 588 10.27 -17.65 -18.80
N GLU A 589 9.03 -18.11 -18.63
CA GLU A 589 8.35 -18.24 -17.34
C GLU A 589 8.14 -19.73 -17.02
N TYR A 590 8.39 -20.12 -15.76
CA TYR A 590 8.40 -21.51 -15.31
C TYR A 590 7.33 -21.82 -14.24
N PRO A 591 6.04 -21.48 -14.45
CA PRO A 591 5.01 -21.61 -13.41
C PRO A 591 4.70 -23.06 -13.04
N LEU A 592 4.69 -23.99 -13.99
CA LEU A 592 4.40 -25.40 -13.77
C LEU A 592 5.58 -26.11 -13.09
N SER A 593 6.81 -25.79 -13.52
CA SER A 593 8.02 -26.25 -12.84
C SER A 593 8.04 -25.82 -11.37
N ARG A 594 7.73 -24.53 -11.09
CA ARG A 594 7.66 -24.00 -9.72
C ARG A 594 6.58 -24.68 -8.90
N ALA A 595 5.38 -24.85 -9.46
CA ALA A 595 4.27 -25.49 -8.78
C ALA A 595 4.53 -26.97 -8.47
N PHE A 596 5.15 -27.70 -9.40
CA PHE A 596 5.54 -29.10 -9.18
C PHE A 596 6.61 -29.24 -8.10
N LEU A 597 7.57 -28.31 -8.05
CA LEU A 597 8.54 -28.24 -6.95
C LEU A 597 7.85 -27.96 -5.62
N SER A 598 6.90 -27.02 -5.55
CA SER A 598 6.12 -26.75 -4.34
C SER A 598 5.36 -27.98 -3.86
N LEU A 599 4.78 -28.78 -4.76
CA LEU A 599 4.15 -30.06 -4.43
C LEU A 599 5.15 -31.03 -3.80
N LEU A 600 6.31 -31.24 -4.41
CA LEU A 600 7.32 -32.15 -3.88
C LEU A 600 7.86 -31.69 -2.51
N ILE A 601 8.10 -30.39 -2.34
CA ILE A 601 8.56 -29.81 -1.07
C ILE A 601 7.51 -30.05 0.01
N ALA A 602 6.24 -29.67 -0.22
CA ALA A 602 5.16 -29.85 0.74
C ALA A 602 5.02 -31.32 1.18
N LEU A 603 5.09 -32.26 0.22
CA LEU A 603 5.01 -33.69 0.49
C LEU A 603 6.19 -34.25 1.29
N CYS A 604 7.40 -33.72 1.09
CA CYS A 604 8.60 -34.12 1.82
C CYS A 604 8.64 -33.52 3.23
N GLU A 605 8.11 -32.31 3.41
CA GLU A 605 8.00 -31.64 4.71
C GLU A 605 6.91 -32.28 5.58
N ALA A 606 5.79 -32.69 4.97
CA ALA A 606 4.64 -33.23 5.68
C ALA A 606 4.85 -34.66 6.22
N ALA A 607 5.55 -35.52 5.48
CA ALA A 607 5.77 -36.91 5.87
C ALA A 607 7.08 -37.48 5.30
N PRO A 608 7.73 -38.43 6.00
CA PRO A 608 8.86 -39.15 5.44
C PRO A 608 8.45 -39.91 4.17
N LEU A 609 9.36 -40.04 3.22
CA LEU A 609 9.08 -40.75 1.96
C LEU A 609 8.48 -42.14 2.25
N PRO A 610 7.34 -42.50 1.62
CA PRO A 610 6.74 -43.81 1.78
C PRO A 610 7.75 -44.92 1.48
N ARG A 611 7.93 -45.87 2.41
CA ARG A 611 8.95 -46.94 2.30
C ARG A 611 8.77 -47.87 1.09
N ALA A 612 7.56 -47.91 0.51
CA ALA A 612 7.20 -48.72 -0.65
C ALA A 612 7.10 -47.91 -1.95
N LEU A 613 7.49 -46.62 -1.96
CA LEU A 613 7.46 -45.80 -3.17
C LEU A 613 8.33 -46.46 -4.26
N GLY A 614 7.72 -46.87 -5.37
CA GLY A 614 8.40 -47.56 -6.46
C GLY A 614 8.62 -49.07 -6.28
N ALA A 615 7.98 -49.73 -5.30
CA ALA A 615 8.05 -51.18 -5.14
C ALA A 615 7.44 -51.90 -6.36
N GLY A 616 8.21 -52.78 -7.02
CA GLY A 616 7.81 -53.51 -8.24
C GLY A 616 8.54 -53.10 -9.53
N GLY A 617 9.80 -52.67 -9.45
CA GLY A 617 10.61 -52.28 -10.62
C GLY A 617 10.55 -50.79 -10.99
N ARG A 618 9.96 -49.97 -10.12
CA ARG A 618 9.71 -48.53 -10.33
C ARG A 618 10.58 -47.62 -9.44
N PHE A 619 11.47 -48.23 -8.65
CA PHE A 619 12.41 -47.59 -7.72
C PHE A 619 13.36 -46.58 -8.40
N ALA A 620 13.57 -46.71 -9.70
CA ALA A 620 14.40 -45.78 -10.48
C ALA A 620 13.73 -44.42 -10.72
N LEU A 621 12.40 -44.29 -10.68
CA LEU A 621 11.68 -43.10 -11.15
C LEU A 621 11.60 -41.95 -10.14
N ALA A 622 11.48 -42.21 -8.84
CA ALA A 622 11.46 -41.15 -7.82
C ALA A 622 12.86 -40.51 -7.65
N VAL A 623 13.91 -41.32 -7.65
CA VAL A 623 15.31 -40.86 -7.59
C VAL A 623 15.77 -40.27 -8.92
N SER A 624 15.28 -40.77 -10.06
CA SER A 624 15.54 -40.15 -11.38
C SER A 624 14.70 -38.91 -11.62
N GLY A 625 13.50 -38.77 -11.05
CA GLY A 625 12.70 -37.53 -11.10
C GLY A 625 13.34 -36.41 -10.29
N LEU A 626 13.73 -36.69 -9.04
CA LEU A 626 14.53 -35.78 -8.21
C LEU A 626 15.93 -35.54 -8.80
N GLY A 627 16.53 -36.56 -9.43
CA GLY A 627 17.79 -36.48 -10.16
C GLY A 627 17.70 -35.61 -11.42
N LEU A 628 16.62 -35.71 -12.20
CA LEU A 628 16.37 -34.92 -13.40
C LEU A 628 16.05 -33.46 -13.04
N VAL A 629 15.26 -33.25 -11.99
CA VAL A 629 15.00 -31.92 -11.41
C VAL A 629 16.29 -31.30 -10.88
N ARG A 630 17.14 -32.06 -10.16
CA ARG A 630 18.46 -31.60 -9.67
C ARG A 630 19.45 -31.34 -10.81
N GLN A 631 19.51 -32.22 -11.82
CA GLN A 631 20.39 -32.11 -12.98
C GLN A 631 19.96 -30.97 -13.93
N ARG A 632 18.67 -30.61 -13.94
CA ARG A 632 18.13 -29.47 -14.71
C ARG A 632 18.08 -28.16 -13.94
N LEU A 633 17.94 -28.17 -12.62
CA LEU A 633 18.27 -27.01 -11.80
C LEU A 633 19.76 -26.67 -11.95
N SER A 634 20.65 -27.67 -11.99
CA SER A 634 22.06 -27.42 -12.31
C SER A 634 22.30 -27.00 -13.77
N ALA A 635 21.53 -27.50 -14.74
CA ALA A 635 21.67 -27.10 -16.15
C ALA A 635 21.04 -25.72 -16.44
N SER A 636 19.97 -25.33 -15.74
CA SER A 636 19.33 -24.02 -15.84
C SER A 636 20.17 -22.95 -15.14
N VAL A 637 20.74 -23.27 -13.97
CA VAL A 637 21.77 -22.44 -13.32
C VAL A 637 23.04 -22.34 -14.18
N ALA A 638 23.44 -23.40 -14.88
CA ALA A 638 24.58 -23.38 -15.81
C ALA A 638 24.27 -22.66 -17.15
N SER A 639 23.02 -22.64 -17.62
CA SER A 639 22.58 -21.86 -18.78
C SER A 639 22.53 -20.37 -18.45
N VAL A 640 22.04 -20.02 -17.26
CA VAL A 640 22.07 -18.65 -16.73
C VAL A 640 23.50 -18.20 -16.44
N ALA A 641 24.40 -19.08 -16.00
CA ALA A 641 25.83 -18.78 -15.83
C ALA A 641 26.61 -18.75 -17.16
N GLY A 642 26.22 -19.56 -18.15
CA GLY A 642 26.85 -19.63 -19.47
C GLY A 642 26.53 -18.42 -20.36
N CYS A 643 25.35 -17.85 -20.22
CA CYS A 643 24.99 -16.57 -20.85
C CYS A 643 25.76 -15.37 -20.26
N VAL A 644 26.27 -15.48 -19.04
CA VAL A 644 27.14 -14.45 -18.41
C VAL A 644 28.61 -14.64 -18.79
N GLY A 645 29.04 -15.86 -19.17
CA GLY A 645 30.42 -16.18 -19.53
C GLY A 645 30.81 -15.97 -21.00
N ALA A 646 29.85 -15.80 -21.92
CA ALA A 646 30.10 -15.68 -23.36
C ALA A 646 30.10 -14.24 -23.90
N ALA A 647 30.10 -13.21 -23.04
CA ALA A 647 30.17 -11.79 -23.43
C ALA A 647 31.61 -11.25 -23.56
N GLY A 648 32.56 -12.11 -23.98
CA GLY A 648 33.99 -11.79 -23.92
C GLY A 648 34.81 -12.34 -25.08
N ALA A 649 34.38 -12.15 -26.33
CA ALA A 649 35.29 -11.98 -27.47
C ALA A 649 34.56 -11.81 -28.82
N ARG A 650 34.86 -10.69 -29.49
CA ARG A 650 34.95 -10.46 -30.95
C ARG A 650 33.73 -9.87 -31.71
N PRO A 651 34.00 -9.13 -32.81
CA PRO A 651 33.63 -7.72 -32.90
C PRO A 651 32.42 -7.43 -33.79
N ASP A 652 31.77 -6.33 -33.46
CA ASP A 652 30.65 -5.71 -34.18
C ASP A 652 31.14 -5.02 -35.47
N PRO A 653 30.31 -5.01 -36.54
CA PRO A 653 30.07 -3.72 -37.17
C PRO A 653 28.59 -3.46 -37.49
N ARG A 654 28.11 -2.35 -36.90
CA ARG A 654 27.18 -1.33 -37.42
C ARG A 654 25.69 -1.43 -37.04
N ARG A 655 25.40 -0.79 -35.89
CA ARG A 655 24.58 0.45 -35.71
C ARG A 655 23.08 0.44 -36.06
N HIS A 656 22.23 0.43 -35.03
CA HIS A 656 21.40 1.56 -34.49
C HIS A 656 20.20 1.01 -33.66
N THR A 657 20.30 0.93 -32.31
CA THR A 657 19.82 1.87 -31.25
C THR A 657 18.46 1.49 -30.61
N PRO A 658 18.21 1.80 -29.31
CA PRO A 658 17.91 0.78 -28.30
C PRO A 658 16.64 1.04 -27.46
N THR A 659 16.18 0.03 -26.70
CA THR A 659 15.67 0.23 -25.31
C THR A 659 15.44 -1.10 -24.59
N ARG A 660 15.78 -1.09 -23.28
CA ARG A 660 15.29 -1.96 -22.20
C ARG A 660 16.16 -3.16 -21.78
N THR A 661 17.10 -2.88 -20.90
CA THR A 661 17.61 -3.80 -19.86
C THR A 661 17.73 -3.04 -18.55
N ASP A 662 16.94 -3.41 -17.54
CA ASP A 662 17.37 -3.50 -16.13
C ASP A 662 16.19 -3.90 -15.23
N THR A 663 15.97 -5.20 -15.05
CA THR A 663 15.18 -5.75 -13.94
C THR A 663 15.72 -7.11 -13.52
N LEU A 664 16.96 -7.17 -12.99
CA LEU A 664 17.42 -8.32 -12.20
C LEU A 664 18.38 -7.86 -11.09
N ARG A 665 17.81 -7.29 -10.04
CA ARG A 665 18.32 -7.37 -8.67
C ARG A 665 17.13 -7.20 -7.73
N HIS A 666 17.15 -7.93 -6.61
CA HIS A 666 16.16 -8.00 -5.53
C HIS A 666 15.18 -9.19 -5.59
N ALA A 667 15.69 -10.37 -5.22
CA ALA A 667 14.91 -11.35 -4.47
C ALA A 667 15.16 -11.11 -2.97
N PRO A 668 14.14 -10.93 -2.11
CA PRO A 668 14.33 -10.94 -0.68
C PRO A 668 14.21 -12.37 -0.12
N THR A 669 15.29 -12.81 0.52
CA THR A 669 15.35 -13.93 1.46
C THR A 669 14.36 -13.72 2.61
N ARG A 670 13.44 -14.67 2.76
CA ARG A 670 12.46 -14.74 3.85
C ARG A 670 13.04 -15.58 4.99
N THR A 671 13.70 -14.94 5.95
CA THR A 671 13.99 -15.49 7.29
C THR A 671 14.23 -14.34 8.28
N ASP A 672 13.67 -14.50 9.48
CA ASP A 672 13.85 -13.70 10.70
C ASP A 672 13.17 -12.32 10.82
N THR A 673 11.98 -12.32 11.42
CA THR A 673 11.55 -11.36 12.46
C THR A 673 10.39 -11.94 13.29
N LEU A 674 10.63 -13.02 14.01
CA LEU A 674 9.83 -13.40 15.19
C LEU A 674 10.73 -13.32 16.42
N ARG A 675 10.85 -12.13 17.00
CA ARG A 675 11.16 -11.89 18.42
C ARG A 675 11.06 -10.40 18.68
N HIS A 676 10.00 -10.04 19.40
CA HIS A 676 9.81 -8.90 20.31
C HIS A 676 8.36 -8.39 20.21
N ALA A 677 7.41 -9.24 20.62
CA ALA A 677 6.13 -8.82 21.16
C ALA A 677 6.10 -9.27 22.63
N PRO A 678 5.88 -8.37 23.61
CA PRO A 678 5.55 -8.80 24.96
C PRO A 678 4.08 -9.25 24.99
N THR A 679 3.92 -10.53 25.29
CA THR A 679 2.74 -11.22 25.83
C THR A 679 1.66 -10.33 26.44
N ARG A 680 0.41 -10.50 25.99
CA ARG A 680 -0.77 -10.47 26.87
C ARG A 680 -1.91 -11.31 26.31
N THR A 681 -2.12 -12.45 26.96
CA THR A 681 -3.27 -13.35 26.82
C THR A 681 -4.45 -12.89 27.67
N ASP A 682 -5.64 -13.11 27.13
CA ASP A 682 -6.94 -13.35 27.76
C ASP A 682 -7.59 -12.32 28.68
N THR A 683 -8.80 -11.90 28.31
CA THR A 683 -10.01 -12.22 29.12
C THR A 683 -11.30 -12.09 28.31
N LEU A 684 -11.87 -13.27 28.03
CA LEU A 684 -13.27 -13.67 28.24
C LEU A 684 -14.44 -13.00 27.50
N ARG A 685 -14.94 -13.80 26.54
CA ARG A 685 -16.34 -14.13 26.24
C ARG A 685 -17.33 -13.86 27.39
N HIS A 686 -18.42 -13.15 27.08
CA HIS A 686 -19.72 -13.36 27.70
C HIS A 686 -20.84 -13.20 26.65
N THR A 687 -21.49 -14.31 26.32
CA THR A 687 -22.85 -14.34 25.77
C THR A 687 -23.81 -14.76 26.90
N PRO A 688 -25.04 -14.24 26.97
CA PRO A 688 -25.98 -14.58 28.03
C PRO A 688 -26.82 -15.81 27.66
N THR A 689 -26.85 -16.79 28.54
CA THR A 689 -27.72 -17.97 28.43
C THR A 689 -28.97 -17.78 29.30
N ALA A 690 -30.15 -17.94 28.68
CA ALA A 690 -31.45 -17.92 29.34
C ALA A 690 -31.73 -19.19 30.18
N ALA A 691 -32.65 -19.03 31.12
CA ALA A 691 -32.96 -19.90 32.26
C ALA A 691 -33.63 -21.24 31.95
N THR A 692 -33.41 -22.23 32.83
CA THR A 692 -34.45 -23.16 33.32
C THR A 692 -34.05 -23.84 34.64
N ALA A 693 -34.77 -23.46 35.72
CA ALA A 693 -35.46 -24.30 36.71
C ALA A 693 -34.80 -25.56 37.36
N ARG A 694 -34.65 -25.46 38.70
CA ARG A 694 -35.30 -26.29 39.76
C ARG A 694 -34.54 -27.47 40.42
N ALA A 695 -34.41 -27.34 41.77
CA ALA A 695 -34.45 -28.36 42.84
C ALA A 695 -33.29 -29.40 42.89
N THR A 696 -32.75 -29.88 44.02
CA THR A 696 -33.08 -29.85 45.46
C THR A 696 -31.89 -30.46 46.22
N ARG A 697 -31.70 -30.06 47.49
CA ARG A 697 -31.21 -30.83 48.67
C ARG A 697 -30.33 -32.07 48.38
N LYS A 698 -29.12 -32.16 48.92
CA LYS A 698 -28.84 -32.33 50.35
C LYS A 698 -27.35 -32.11 50.62
#